data_AF-A0A4D6LPZ5-F1
#
_entry.id   AF-A0A4D6LPZ5-F1
#
_cell.length_a   1.000
_cell.length_b   1.000
_cell.length_c   1.000
_cell.angle_alpha   90.00
_cell.angle_beta   90.00
_cell.angle_gamma   90.00
#
_symmetry.space_group_name_H-M   'P 1'
#
loop_
_entity.id
_entity.type
_entity.pdbx_description
1 polymer ?
#
loop_
_entity_poly.entity_id
_entity_poly.type
_entity_poly.pdbx_seq_one_letter_code
_entity_poly.pdbx_strand_id
1 'polypeptide(L)'
;MSTVALEPLFHLCSRKPSFHSHKPIPLRPFFLPTCSSNLNDASFIFHHQPRRTLSPLHAASVTDTPTLHPLQCPQTITYTFAIDRTQMAKGKVFVRLDHGKDLKDWELTVGCSLPGKWILHWGVTLVQDVGREWDQPPLDMIPPGSVPIKDYAVETPLKNSSLSAEGDTLHEVRIDLKAKFGISAIHFVLKDEETGDWYKNESRDFVVSLVDCIKEDSDTSIIEPKRGFDFWPGNLGQLSRMFSGLKADENKRSESRVPEGENNQPEGFYEEVYVTKKVLVSNSISVSTKKCFESGAVKDILYFETDLPGDVVLHWGVCRDDSRRWEVPPPPHPPSTVPFKDRALRTQLWPRHDGKGSSVQITLDEGFSGFVFVIKQNENTWFKYLGNDFYVPLSSSSNLPNIGNKEDLSEGVQIEKPSQQNSFSAFTDTVAYEIRNLATDNSSEKKQEKKSKKVRQSIFEEIERLAAEAYNIFRNSIPGFSKPTIAEPEVTKVEPENTVAVPEKTFVEPEKTVVEATNVAETLSLEPKICSATGTGYEILCQGFNWESHASGRWYMKLKEVASELASIGFTVIWLPPPTESVSPQGYMPKDLYNLNSRYGNMDELKYLVKKFHEVGIKVLGDAVLNHRCAHYQNKNGVWNIFGGYLDWDDSAVVSDDPHFQGRGNTSSGDSFHAAPNIDHSQEFVRKDLKEWLCWLRKEIGYDGWRLDFVRGFWGGYVKDYIEASEPYFSVGEYWDSLSYTNGETDHNQDAHRQRIIDWINATNGTSSAFDVTTKGILHTVLEKCEYWRLSDEKGKPPGVIGWWPSRAVTFIENHDTGSTQGHWRFPSGKEMTGYAYILTHPGTPSVFYDHIFSHNKTEIASLISLRKRNGIHCRSTIQISKAERDVYAAIIDEKVVVKIGPGHFEPPRGSLKWSLAIKGKDYEIWEASQP
;
A
#
# COMPACT_ATOMS: atom_id res chain seq x y z
N MET A 1 28.23 -27.94 -51.75
CA MET A 1 28.23 -29.37 -52.14
C MET A 1 28.59 -30.19 -50.91
N SER A 2 28.05 -31.41 -50.77
CA SER A 2 28.62 -32.55 -50.02
C SER A 2 28.86 -32.42 -48.50
N THR A 3 28.51 -33.38 -47.62
CA THR A 3 27.53 -34.49 -47.66
C THR A 3 27.38 -35.06 -46.22
N VAL A 4 26.17 -35.57 -45.89
CA VAL A 4 25.85 -36.90 -45.28
C VAL A 4 26.94 -37.65 -44.48
N ALA A 5 26.70 -38.36 -43.36
CA ALA A 5 25.64 -38.46 -42.33
C ALA A 5 26.04 -39.60 -41.31
N LEU A 6 25.08 -40.09 -40.49
CA LEU A 6 24.99 -41.45 -39.89
C LEU A 6 25.86 -41.84 -38.66
N GLU A 7 25.24 -41.76 -37.46
CA GLU A 7 24.78 -42.90 -36.62
C GLU A 7 25.00 -44.38 -37.07
N PRO A 8 24.77 -45.43 -36.20
CA PRO A 8 24.92 -45.56 -34.74
C PRO A 8 25.51 -46.97 -34.31
N LEU A 9 25.22 -47.45 -33.07
CA LEU A 9 25.37 -48.85 -32.51
C LEU A 9 26.79 -49.21 -31.94
N PHE A 10 26.99 -50.17 -31.00
CA PHE A 10 26.24 -51.38 -30.55
C PHE A 10 26.46 -51.77 -29.04
N HIS A 11 25.91 -52.92 -28.61
CA HIS A 11 25.84 -53.47 -27.22
C HIS A 11 27.07 -54.25 -26.70
N LEU A 12 27.12 -54.50 -25.35
CA LEU A 12 27.34 -55.79 -24.60
C LEU A 12 28.07 -55.51 -23.25
N CYS A 13 27.74 -55.95 -22.02
CA CYS A 13 27.04 -57.09 -21.38
C CYS A 13 27.90 -58.31 -20.95
N SER A 14 28.27 -58.43 -19.65
CA SER A 14 28.44 -59.70 -18.88
C SER A 14 28.56 -59.45 -17.33
N ARG A 15 27.71 -60.07 -16.47
CA ARG A 15 27.90 -61.25 -15.57
C ARG A 15 28.94 -61.06 -14.42
N LYS A 16 28.56 -60.94 -13.12
CA LYS A 16 28.01 -61.92 -12.09
C LYS A 16 29.09 -62.75 -11.35
N PRO A 17 28.89 -63.27 -10.09
CA PRO A 17 27.78 -63.19 -9.10
C PRO A 17 28.25 -62.56 -7.74
N SER A 18 28.03 -62.94 -6.44
CA SER A 18 27.26 -63.99 -5.68
C SER A 18 27.21 -63.71 -4.13
N PHE A 19 26.05 -63.96 -3.49
CA PHE A 19 25.70 -64.51 -2.12
C PHE A 19 26.58 -64.31 -0.85
N HIS A 20 26.05 -64.22 0.39
CA HIS A 20 24.94 -64.94 1.11
C HIS A 20 24.04 -64.01 1.97
N SER A 21 22.69 -64.12 2.01
CA SER A 21 21.78 -64.95 2.87
C SER A 21 21.97 -64.79 4.40
N HIS A 22 20.95 -64.65 5.26
CA HIS A 22 19.56 -65.18 5.36
C HIS A 22 18.57 -64.09 5.88
N LYS A 23 17.26 -64.29 6.13
CA LYS A 23 16.02 -64.82 5.46
C LYS A 23 14.84 -64.61 6.49
N PRO A 24 13.53 -64.63 6.12
CA PRO A 24 12.43 -64.00 6.90
C PRO A 24 11.22 -64.95 7.23
N ILE A 25 9.96 -64.41 7.38
CA ILE A 25 8.60 -65.08 7.42
C ILE A 25 8.07 -65.38 8.86
N PRO A 26 6.74 -65.44 9.24
CA PRO A 26 5.42 -65.29 8.55
C PRO A 26 4.40 -64.26 9.16
N LEU A 27 3.09 -64.38 8.83
CA LEU A 27 1.92 -63.54 9.17
C LEU A 27 0.75 -64.30 9.88
N ARG A 28 -0.10 -63.58 10.66
CA ARG A 28 -1.56 -63.82 10.95
C ARG A 28 -1.97 -65.11 11.76
N PRO A 29 -3.26 -65.33 12.17
CA PRO A 29 -4.47 -64.46 12.37
C PRO A 29 -5.35 -64.71 13.66
N PHE A 30 -6.49 -63.98 13.81
CA PHE A 30 -7.70 -64.23 14.68
C PHE A 30 -7.54 -64.21 16.24
N PHE A 31 -8.48 -63.82 17.13
CA PHE A 31 -9.95 -64.04 17.28
C PHE A 31 -10.61 -63.04 18.29
N LEU A 32 -11.94 -63.08 18.43
CA LEU A 32 -12.74 -62.43 19.51
C LEU A 32 -12.70 -63.22 20.85
N PRO A 33 -13.21 -62.65 21.96
CA PRO A 33 -14.53 -63.13 22.41
C PRO A 33 -15.48 -62.05 22.95
N THR A 34 -16.78 -62.29 22.74
CA THR A 34 -17.88 -61.74 23.54
C THR A 34 -18.43 -62.83 24.46
N CYS A 35 -18.67 -62.56 25.74
CA CYS A 35 -19.66 -63.31 26.52
C CYS A 35 -20.20 -62.47 27.69
N SER A 36 -21.25 -62.97 28.34
CA SER A 36 -22.21 -62.17 29.11
C SER A 36 -22.28 -62.54 30.60
N SER A 37 -23.13 -61.78 31.31
CA SER A 37 -23.99 -62.21 32.43
C SER A 37 -23.34 -62.72 33.72
N ASN A 38 -23.70 -62.08 34.83
CA ASN A 38 -24.32 -62.79 35.94
C ASN A 38 -25.43 -61.93 36.56
N LEU A 39 -26.47 -62.58 37.08
CA LEU A 39 -27.52 -61.94 37.89
C LEU A 39 -27.17 -62.05 39.37
N ASN A 40 -27.73 -61.15 40.18
CA ASN A 40 -28.60 -61.47 41.32
C ASN A 40 -29.05 -60.14 41.97
N ASP A 41 -30.13 -60.02 42.74
CA ASP A 41 -31.45 -60.66 42.83
C ASP A 41 -32.06 -60.08 44.12
N ALA A 42 -33.18 -59.34 44.05
CA ALA A 42 -34.01 -58.94 45.19
C ALA A 42 -35.25 -58.19 44.69
N SER A 43 -36.45 -58.73 44.93
CA SER A 43 -37.72 -58.10 44.57
C SER A 43 -38.72 -58.15 45.72
N PHE A 44 -39.57 -57.13 45.85
CA PHE A 44 -40.92 -57.14 46.47
C PHE A 44 -41.58 -55.78 46.10
N ILE A 45 -42.55 -55.69 45.17
CA ILE A 45 -44.01 -55.96 45.32
C ILE A 45 -44.64 -54.96 46.32
N PHE A 46 -45.56 -54.06 45.91
CA PHE A 46 -46.98 -54.37 45.63
C PHE A 46 -47.65 -53.53 44.51
N HIS A 47 -48.81 -54.02 44.02
CA HIS A 47 -49.67 -53.41 42.99
C HIS A 47 -50.83 -52.56 43.56
N HIS A 48 -51.30 -51.54 42.81
CA HIS A 48 -52.57 -51.52 42.03
C HIS A 48 -52.82 -50.07 41.51
N GLN A 49 -53.09 -49.78 40.22
CA GLN A 49 -54.24 -50.06 39.33
C GLN A 49 -55.43 -49.05 39.44
N PRO A 50 -56.32 -48.90 38.42
CA PRO A 50 -56.46 -47.57 37.78
C PRO A 50 -57.91 -47.10 37.44
N ARG A 51 -57.99 -45.99 36.66
CA ARG A 51 -59.04 -45.54 35.70
C ARG A 51 -60.06 -44.44 36.10
N ARG A 52 -60.11 -43.44 35.20
CA ARG A 52 -61.28 -42.81 34.53
C ARG A 52 -62.27 -41.90 35.30
N THR A 53 -62.09 -40.60 35.07
CA THR A 53 -63.04 -39.72 34.34
C THR A 53 -64.56 -39.96 34.49
N LEU A 54 -65.27 -39.02 35.13
CA LEU A 54 -66.03 -37.96 34.42
C LEU A 54 -66.59 -36.89 35.39
N SER A 55 -67.19 -35.84 34.83
CA SER A 55 -67.49 -34.55 35.49
C SER A 55 -68.95 -34.47 36.07
N PRO A 56 -69.46 -33.35 36.62
CA PRO A 56 -70.06 -33.35 37.97
C PRO A 56 -71.53 -32.85 38.02
N LEU A 57 -72.11 -32.63 39.21
CA LEU A 57 -73.26 -31.72 39.43
C LEU A 57 -73.55 -31.40 40.92
N HIS A 58 -73.64 -30.09 41.25
CA HIS A 58 -74.44 -29.40 42.30
C HIS A 58 -74.38 -29.78 43.81
N ALA A 59 -74.64 -28.87 44.77
CA ALA A 59 -74.73 -27.39 44.75
C ALA A 59 -74.75 -26.73 46.16
N ALA A 60 -74.37 -25.44 46.20
CA ALA A 60 -74.70 -24.39 47.20
C ALA A 60 -74.14 -24.58 48.65
N SER A 61 -73.97 -23.53 49.48
CA SER A 61 -74.53 -22.16 49.49
C SER A 61 -73.60 -21.18 50.25
N VAL A 62 -73.61 -19.84 50.12
CA VAL A 62 -74.28 -18.92 49.17
C VAL A 62 -73.57 -17.53 49.17
N THR A 63 -73.55 -16.87 48.01
CA THR A 63 -73.20 -15.45 47.68
C THR A 63 -72.25 -14.64 48.56
N ASP A 64 -71.18 -14.14 47.93
CA ASP A 64 -70.81 -12.72 48.02
C ASP A 64 -70.26 -12.22 46.66
N THR A 65 -70.12 -10.90 46.47
CA THR A 65 -69.98 -10.26 45.13
C THR A 65 -68.52 -10.14 44.66
N PRO A 66 -68.16 -10.50 43.40
CA PRO A 66 -66.79 -10.44 42.92
C PRO A 66 -66.37 -9.05 42.43
N THR A 67 -65.31 -8.47 43.03
CA THR A 67 -64.58 -7.33 42.46
C THR A 67 -63.41 -7.86 41.61
N LEU A 68 -63.32 -7.42 40.35
CA LEU A 68 -62.24 -7.81 39.44
C LEU A 68 -60.89 -7.24 39.90
N HIS A 69 -59.89 -8.11 40.06
CA HIS A 69 -58.47 -7.74 40.04
C HIS A 69 -57.84 -8.24 38.73
N PRO A 70 -57.03 -7.44 38.01
CA PRO A 70 -56.44 -7.86 36.74
C PRO A 70 -55.36 -8.93 36.94
N LEU A 71 -55.34 -9.93 36.05
CA LEU A 71 -54.14 -10.75 35.83
C LEU A 71 -53.01 -9.84 35.34
N GLN A 72 -51.90 -9.78 36.07
CA GLN A 72 -50.70 -9.08 35.60
C GLN A 72 -50.17 -9.78 34.34
N CYS A 73 -50.11 -9.05 33.23
CA CYS A 73 -49.54 -9.56 31.99
C CYS A 73 -48.04 -9.82 32.19
N PRO A 74 -47.47 -10.95 31.72
CA PRO A 74 -46.03 -11.18 31.80
C PRO A 74 -45.28 -10.05 31.12
N GLN A 75 -44.42 -9.36 31.87
CA GLN A 75 -43.62 -8.26 31.34
C GLN A 75 -42.75 -8.79 30.20
N THR A 76 -42.89 -8.17 29.03
CA THR A 76 -42.09 -8.49 27.84
C THR A 76 -40.93 -7.51 27.79
N ILE A 77 -39.69 -7.99 27.78
CA ILE A 77 -38.48 -7.16 27.83
C ILE A 77 -37.88 -7.13 26.44
N THR A 78 -37.77 -5.94 25.84
CA THR A 78 -37.26 -5.77 24.48
C THR A 78 -35.85 -5.19 24.50
N TYR A 79 -34.90 -5.91 23.94
CA TYR A 79 -33.52 -5.47 23.72
C TYR A 79 -33.37 -5.05 22.27
N THR A 80 -33.14 -3.75 22.03
CA THR A 80 -32.91 -3.21 20.68
C THR A 80 -31.44 -2.85 20.51
N PHE A 81 -30.84 -3.30 19.41
CA PHE A 81 -29.45 -3.05 19.04
C PHE A 81 -29.41 -2.33 17.68
N ALA A 82 -28.67 -1.23 17.60
CA ALA A 82 -28.39 -0.58 16.32
C ALA A 82 -27.31 -1.35 15.54
N ILE A 83 -27.43 -1.36 14.21
CA ILE A 83 -26.41 -1.81 13.26
C ILE A 83 -26.29 -0.74 12.19
N ASP A 84 -25.15 -0.08 12.12
CA ASP A 84 -24.82 0.76 10.98
C ASP A 84 -24.24 -0.09 9.86
N ARG A 85 -24.78 0.04 8.65
CA ARG A 85 -24.25 -0.59 7.43
C ARG A 85 -24.00 0.45 6.35
N THR A 86 -23.10 0.16 5.42
CA THR A 86 -22.85 1.03 4.27
C THR A 86 -23.67 0.58 3.05
N GLN A 87 -24.31 1.53 2.36
CA GLN A 87 -25.02 1.31 1.11
C GLN A 87 -24.47 2.25 0.02
N MET A 88 -24.39 1.77 -1.23
CA MET A 88 -24.02 2.62 -2.36
C MET A 88 -25.25 3.43 -2.82
N ALA A 89 -25.21 4.74 -2.65
CA ALA A 89 -26.12 5.67 -3.33
C ALA A 89 -25.58 5.98 -4.74
N LYS A 90 -26.47 6.27 -5.69
CA LYS A 90 -26.12 6.77 -7.02
C LYS A 90 -26.59 8.21 -7.16
N GLY A 91 -25.83 9.03 -7.88
CA GLY A 91 -26.19 10.40 -8.23
C GLY A 91 -25.31 10.89 -9.38
N LYS A 92 -25.26 12.20 -9.59
CA LYS A 92 -24.53 12.83 -10.68
C LYS A 92 -23.61 13.95 -10.21
N VAL A 93 -22.49 14.11 -10.90
CA VAL A 93 -21.71 15.36 -10.96
C VAL A 93 -22.03 16.01 -12.30
N PHE A 94 -22.20 17.33 -12.34
CA PHE A 94 -22.48 18.06 -13.58
C PHE A 94 -21.60 19.30 -13.71
N VAL A 95 -21.35 19.69 -14.96
CA VAL A 95 -20.63 20.91 -15.33
C VAL A 95 -21.46 21.66 -16.37
N ARG A 96 -21.60 22.97 -16.19
CA ARG A 96 -22.24 23.87 -17.17
C ARG A 96 -21.34 25.07 -17.41
N LEU A 97 -21.15 25.47 -18.66
CA LEU A 97 -20.46 26.70 -19.03
C LEU A 97 -21.43 27.61 -19.78
N ASP A 98 -21.81 28.72 -19.14
CA ASP A 98 -22.77 29.70 -19.66
C ASP A 98 -22.08 31.05 -19.93
N HIS A 99 -22.70 31.95 -20.70
CA HIS A 99 -22.28 33.35 -20.74
C HIS A 99 -22.66 34.06 -19.44
N GLY A 100 -21.71 34.78 -18.85
CA GLY A 100 -21.92 35.60 -17.66
C GLY A 100 -22.83 36.80 -17.92
N LYS A 101 -23.29 37.45 -16.84
CA LYS A 101 -24.34 38.49 -16.88
C LYS A 101 -24.01 39.71 -17.76
N ASP A 102 -22.73 40.00 -17.96
CA ASP A 102 -22.24 41.12 -18.77
C ASP A 102 -21.88 40.72 -20.23
N LEU A 103 -22.19 39.47 -20.65
CA LEU A 103 -22.01 38.94 -22.01
C LEU A 103 -20.58 39.00 -22.58
N LYS A 104 -19.57 39.08 -21.70
CA LYS A 104 -18.13 39.17 -22.07
C LYS A 104 -17.20 38.22 -21.33
N ASP A 105 -17.63 37.73 -20.18
CA ASP A 105 -16.93 36.73 -19.37
C ASP A 105 -17.83 35.49 -19.24
N TRP A 106 -17.26 34.30 -19.05
CA TRP A 106 -18.02 33.05 -18.97
C TRP A 106 -18.28 32.65 -17.50
N GLU A 107 -19.45 32.08 -17.18
CA GLU A 107 -19.76 31.52 -15.86
C GLU A 107 -19.67 29.97 -15.91
N LEU A 108 -18.71 29.39 -15.19
CA LEU A 108 -18.59 27.94 -15.01
C LEU A 108 -19.36 27.52 -13.75
N THR A 109 -20.42 26.74 -13.92
CA THR A 109 -21.12 26.05 -12.82
C THR A 109 -20.60 24.62 -12.69
N VAL A 110 -20.23 24.19 -11.48
CA VAL A 110 -19.96 22.78 -11.15
C VAL A 110 -20.88 22.36 -10.00
N GLY A 111 -21.46 21.15 -10.06
CA GLY A 111 -22.36 20.69 -9.01
C GLY A 111 -22.49 19.18 -8.86
N CYS A 112 -23.19 18.77 -7.80
CA CYS A 112 -23.38 17.38 -7.40
C CYS A 112 -24.82 17.16 -6.88
N SER A 113 -25.43 16.02 -7.22
CA SER A 113 -26.78 15.61 -6.79
C SER A 113 -26.79 14.57 -5.66
N LEU A 114 -25.61 14.22 -5.11
CA LEU A 114 -25.50 13.32 -3.96
C LEU A 114 -25.59 14.12 -2.66
N PRO A 115 -26.24 13.61 -1.60
CA PRO A 115 -26.23 14.26 -0.30
C PRO A 115 -24.83 14.24 0.33
N GLY A 116 -24.36 15.40 0.78
CA GLY A 116 -23.13 15.54 1.57
C GLY A 116 -22.68 17.00 1.69
N LYS A 117 -21.51 17.23 2.29
CA LYS A 117 -20.90 18.57 2.34
C LYS A 117 -19.75 18.65 1.34
N TRP A 118 -20.09 19.08 0.13
CA TRP A 118 -19.18 19.02 -1.01
C TRP A 118 -18.22 20.21 -1.09
N ILE A 119 -16.97 19.92 -1.42
CA ILE A 119 -15.90 20.88 -1.72
C ILE A 119 -15.39 20.60 -3.13
N LEU A 120 -15.31 21.64 -3.96
CA LEU A 120 -14.58 21.63 -5.22
C LEU A 120 -13.10 21.90 -4.91
N HIS A 121 -12.23 20.93 -5.15
CA HIS A 121 -10.79 21.12 -5.11
C HIS A 121 -10.30 21.28 -6.55
N TRP A 122 -9.81 22.47 -6.92
CA TRP A 122 -9.55 22.83 -8.32
C TRP A 122 -8.30 23.68 -8.52
N GLY A 123 -7.76 23.62 -9.73
CA GLY A 123 -6.61 24.37 -10.22
C GLY A 123 -6.74 24.69 -11.71
N VAL A 124 -5.77 25.39 -12.26
CA VAL A 124 -5.72 25.78 -13.68
C VAL A 124 -4.44 25.28 -14.34
N THR A 125 -4.43 25.22 -15.66
CA THR A 125 -3.20 25.08 -16.45
C THR A 125 -3.10 26.24 -17.43
N LEU A 126 -1.91 26.82 -17.57
CA LEU A 126 -1.65 27.95 -18.45
C LEU A 126 -1.23 27.46 -19.86
N VAL A 127 -1.54 28.26 -20.89
CA VAL A 127 -1.27 27.94 -22.31
C VAL A 127 0.22 27.75 -22.63
N GLN A 128 1.13 28.22 -21.78
CA GLN A 128 2.58 28.10 -21.96
C GLN A 128 3.22 26.92 -21.20
N ASP A 129 2.49 26.21 -20.34
CA ASP A 129 3.06 25.10 -19.57
C ASP A 129 2.83 23.73 -20.22
N VAL A 130 3.82 22.86 -20.07
CA VAL A 130 3.87 21.47 -20.57
C VAL A 130 4.23 20.49 -19.44
N GLY A 131 4.38 20.98 -18.20
CA GLY A 131 4.37 20.19 -16.98
C GLY A 131 2.96 19.68 -16.66
N ARG A 132 2.89 18.58 -15.88
CA ARG A 132 1.62 18.00 -15.39
C ARG A 132 1.36 18.36 -13.93
N GLU A 133 1.58 19.62 -13.58
CA GLU A 133 1.13 20.20 -12.31
C GLU A 133 0.09 21.29 -12.63
N TRP A 134 -0.78 21.59 -11.67
CA TRP A 134 -1.77 22.67 -11.80
C TRP A 134 -1.25 23.90 -11.06
N ASP A 135 -1.67 25.08 -11.47
CA ASP A 135 -1.47 26.33 -10.72
C ASP A 135 -2.73 26.70 -9.95
N GLN A 136 -2.59 27.52 -8.91
CA GLN A 136 -3.74 28.22 -8.34
C GLN A 136 -4.40 29.12 -9.39
N PRO A 137 -5.75 29.13 -9.48
CA PRO A 137 -6.48 30.10 -10.29
C PRO A 137 -6.15 31.54 -9.86
N PRO A 138 -6.15 32.51 -10.79
CA PRO A 138 -6.02 33.93 -10.48
C PRO A 138 -6.94 34.37 -9.32
N LEU A 139 -6.41 35.23 -8.43
CA LEU A 139 -7.11 35.66 -7.21
C LEU A 139 -8.52 36.24 -7.46
N ASP A 140 -8.75 36.82 -8.64
CA ASP A 140 -10.01 37.43 -9.03
C ASP A 140 -10.99 36.47 -9.75
N MET A 141 -10.61 35.19 -9.90
CA MET A 141 -11.48 34.07 -10.26
C MET A 141 -11.91 33.22 -9.04
N ILE A 142 -11.28 33.40 -7.87
CA ILE A 142 -11.54 32.60 -6.67
C ILE A 142 -12.87 33.01 -6.00
N PRO A 143 -13.87 32.10 -5.86
CA PRO A 143 -15.14 32.45 -5.23
C PRO A 143 -15.03 32.80 -3.73
N PRO A 144 -15.82 33.75 -3.21
CA PRO A 144 -15.81 34.11 -1.79
C PRO A 144 -16.13 32.92 -0.86
N GLY A 145 -15.24 32.68 0.10
CA GLY A 145 -15.30 31.55 1.03
C GLY A 145 -14.44 30.34 0.63
N SER A 146 -13.67 30.43 -0.46
CA SER A 146 -12.67 29.42 -0.82
C SER A 146 -11.42 29.51 0.05
N VAL A 147 -10.69 28.40 0.17
CA VAL A 147 -9.42 28.28 0.91
C VAL A 147 -8.30 27.91 -0.09
N PRO A 148 -7.22 28.68 -0.21
CA PRO A 148 -6.08 28.30 -1.04
C PRO A 148 -5.34 27.11 -0.43
N ILE A 149 -5.11 26.07 -1.22
CA ILE A 149 -4.38 24.86 -0.84
C ILE A 149 -2.97 24.94 -1.43
N LYS A 150 -2.02 25.30 -0.58
CA LYS A 150 -0.60 25.53 -0.94
C LYS A 150 -0.48 26.62 -2.03
N ASP A 151 0.05 26.24 -3.19
CA ASP A 151 0.43 27.00 -4.37
C ASP A 151 -0.27 26.52 -5.65
N TYR A 152 -0.75 25.27 -5.70
CA TYR A 152 -1.28 24.62 -6.92
C TYR A 152 -2.81 24.43 -7.00
N ALA A 153 -3.56 24.64 -5.91
CA ALA A 153 -5.02 24.43 -5.91
C ALA A 153 -5.78 25.31 -4.92
N VAL A 154 -7.10 25.36 -5.07
CA VAL A 154 -8.08 26.04 -4.21
C VAL A 154 -9.19 25.06 -3.84
N GLU A 155 -9.63 25.06 -2.58
CA GLU A 155 -10.83 24.37 -2.12
C GLU A 155 -12.00 25.35 -1.95
N THR A 156 -13.07 25.16 -2.73
CA THR A 156 -14.27 26.00 -2.74
C THR A 156 -15.50 25.18 -2.33
N PRO A 157 -16.17 25.48 -1.19
CA PRO A 157 -17.39 24.79 -0.80
C PRO A 157 -18.55 25.01 -1.79
N LEU A 158 -19.22 23.92 -2.17
CA LEU A 158 -20.48 23.99 -2.92
C LEU A 158 -21.62 24.43 -1.98
N LYS A 159 -22.60 25.15 -2.52
CA LYS A 159 -23.75 25.70 -1.80
C LYS A 159 -25.03 24.97 -2.21
N ASN A 160 -25.94 24.76 -1.27
CA ASN A 160 -27.18 24.04 -1.53
C ASN A 160 -28.11 24.90 -2.42
N SER A 161 -28.40 24.41 -3.62
CA SER A 161 -29.27 25.04 -4.60
C SER A 161 -30.66 24.42 -4.50
N SER A 162 -31.62 25.17 -3.96
CA SER A 162 -32.96 24.68 -3.57
C SER A 162 -33.99 24.75 -4.71
N LEU A 163 -33.56 24.48 -5.95
CA LEU A 163 -34.37 24.58 -7.16
C LEU A 163 -34.14 23.40 -8.14
N SER A 164 -34.48 22.19 -7.69
CA SER A 164 -34.83 21.08 -8.60
C SER A 164 -36.34 20.85 -8.54
N ALA A 165 -36.98 20.53 -9.67
CA ALA A 165 -38.43 20.30 -9.72
C ALA A 165 -38.85 18.93 -9.16
N GLU A 166 -37.88 18.04 -8.90
CA GLU A 166 -38.10 16.64 -8.52
C GLU A 166 -37.80 16.36 -7.04
N GLY A 167 -37.26 17.35 -6.30
CA GLY A 167 -37.01 17.27 -4.86
C GLY A 167 -35.60 16.78 -4.48
N ASP A 168 -34.75 16.48 -5.46
CA ASP A 168 -33.35 16.11 -5.24
C ASP A 168 -32.52 17.30 -4.72
N THR A 169 -31.72 17.04 -3.68
CA THR A 169 -30.77 18.00 -3.10
C THR A 169 -29.63 18.27 -4.08
N LEU A 170 -29.57 19.48 -4.61
CA LEU A 170 -28.50 19.93 -5.51
C LEU A 170 -27.48 20.78 -4.75
N HIS A 171 -26.20 20.49 -4.93
CA HIS A 171 -25.09 21.31 -4.44
C HIS A 171 -24.39 21.92 -5.66
N GLU A 172 -24.17 23.24 -5.70
CA GLU A 172 -23.50 23.90 -6.84
C GLU A 172 -22.50 24.98 -6.38
N VAL A 173 -21.51 25.25 -7.24
CA VAL A 173 -20.61 26.40 -7.17
C VAL A 173 -20.52 27.05 -8.55
N ARG A 174 -20.35 28.37 -8.59
CA ARG A 174 -20.18 29.18 -9.80
C ARG A 174 -18.84 29.89 -9.74
N ILE A 175 -18.14 29.96 -10.88
CA ILE A 175 -16.80 30.52 -11.04
C ILE A 175 -16.83 31.44 -12.27
N ASP A 176 -16.49 32.71 -12.09
CA ASP A 176 -16.39 33.68 -13.18
C ASP A 176 -15.04 33.52 -13.91
N LEU A 177 -15.07 33.15 -15.20
CA LEU A 177 -13.89 32.94 -16.04
C LEU A 177 -13.59 34.19 -16.88
N LYS A 178 -12.45 34.82 -16.62
CA LYS A 178 -12.01 36.03 -17.33
C LYS A 178 -10.91 35.71 -18.33
N ALA A 179 -11.13 36.04 -19.60
CA ALA A 179 -10.29 35.60 -20.72
C ALA A 179 -8.82 36.10 -20.70
N LYS A 180 -8.46 37.01 -19.80
CA LYS A 180 -7.15 37.70 -19.78
C LYS A 180 -5.95 36.85 -19.36
N PHE A 181 -6.16 35.69 -18.73
CA PHE A 181 -5.10 34.95 -18.05
C PHE A 181 -4.46 33.81 -18.85
N GLY A 182 -4.88 33.56 -20.10
CA GLY A 182 -4.25 32.54 -20.95
C GLY A 182 -4.33 31.13 -20.36
N ILE A 183 -5.47 30.79 -19.76
CA ILE A 183 -5.74 29.47 -19.16
C ILE A 183 -6.16 28.49 -20.27
N SER A 184 -5.49 27.35 -20.38
CA SER A 184 -5.80 26.29 -21.35
C SER A 184 -6.86 25.32 -20.84
N ALA A 185 -6.84 25.00 -19.54
CA ALA A 185 -7.80 24.12 -18.90
C ALA A 185 -8.02 24.45 -17.41
N ILE A 186 -9.19 24.05 -16.91
CA ILE A 186 -9.50 23.97 -15.47
C ILE A 186 -9.51 22.49 -15.08
N HIS A 187 -8.81 22.16 -14.02
CA HIS A 187 -8.75 20.82 -13.45
C HIS A 187 -9.47 20.80 -12.09
N PHE A 188 -10.32 19.80 -11.83
CA PHE A 188 -11.00 19.70 -10.54
C PHE A 188 -11.30 18.27 -10.10
N VAL A 189 -11.54 18.12 -8.81
CA VAL A 189 -12.15 16.95 -8.17
C VAL A 189 -13.14 17.39 -7.11
N LEU A 190 -14.14 16.56 -6.84
CA LEU A 190 -15.06 16.79 -5.73
C LEU A 190 -14.61 15.99 -4.51
N LYS A 191 -14.61 16.65 -3.36
CA LYS A 191 -14.27 16.10 -2.05
C LYS A 191 -15.51 16.18 -1.17
N ASP A 192 -15.83 15.10 -0.48
CA ASP A 192 -16.90 15.06 0.51
C ASP A 192 -16.29 15.34 1.89
N GLU A 193 -16.60 16.48 2.50
CA GLU A 193 -16.00 16.88 3.79
C GLU A 193 -16.47 15.96 4.94
N GLU A 194 -17.63 15.31 4.80
CA GLU A 194 -18.19 14.42 5.84
C GLU A 194 -17.44 13.08 5.97
N THR A 195 -16.91 12.58 4.86
CA THR A 195 -16.24 11.26 4.77
C THR A 195 -14.74 11.39 4.51
N GLY A 196 -14.29 12.51 3.94
CA GLY A 196 -12.94 12.69 3.39
C GLY A 196 -12.73 12.04 2.03
N ASP A 197 -13.75 11.40 1.44
CA ASP A 197 -13.67 10.71 0.15
C ASP A 197 -13.48 11.69 -1.02
N TRP A 198 -12.70 11.27 -2.02
CA TRP A 198 -12.41 12.02 -3.24
C TRP A 198 -13.06 11.36 -4.45
N TYR A 199 -13.85 12.13 -5.18
CA TYR A 199 -14.66 11.71 -6.32
C TYR A 199 -13.98 12.19 -7.60
N LYS A 200 -13.57 11.20 -8.40
CA LYS A 200 -12.76 11.34 -9.62
C LYS A 200 -13.44 10.64 -10.80
N ASN A 201 -13.16 11.08 -12.02
CA ASN A 201 -13.66 10.49 -13.26
C ASN A 201 -12.73 9.34 -13.70
N GLU A 202 -13.16 8.08 -13.54
CA GLU A 202 -12.40 6.88 -13.94
C GLU A 202 -10.92 6.90 -13.50
N SER A 203 -10.69 7.17 -12.20
CA SER A 203 -9.38 7.37 -11.54
C SER A 203 -8.60 8.65 -11.90
N ARG A 204 -9.10 9.49 -12.83
CA ARG A 204 -8.51 10.77 -13.22
C ARG A 204 -9.34 11.96 -12.73
N ASP A 205 -8.68 13.10 -12.65
CA ASP A 205 -9.31 14.37 -12.31
C ASP A 205 -10.22 14.86 -13.45
N PHE A 206 -11.27 15.60 -13.13
CA PHE A 206 -12.14 16.20 -14.15
C PHE A 206 -11.36 17.35 -14.83
N VAL A 207 -11.49 17.47 -16.15
CA VAL A 207 -10.78 18.48 -16.95
C VAL A 207 -11.76 19.21 -17.85
N VAL A 208 -11.80 20.53 -17.76
CA VAL A 208 -12.56 21.42 -18.63
C VAL A 208 -11.57 22.16 -19.52
N SER A 209 -11.54 21.82 -20.80
CA SER A 209 -10.71 22.52 -21.80
C SER A 209 -11.34 23.87 -22.16
N LEU A 210 -10.53 24.93 -22.18
CA LEU A 210 -10.96 26.30 -22.53
C LEU A 210 -10.30 26.81 -23.83
N VAL A 211 -9.46 26.00 -24.48
CA VAL A 211 -8.60 26.39 -25.61
C VAL A 211 -9.37 26.98 -26.81
N ASP A 212 -10.61 26.55 -27.04
CA ASP A 212 -11.46 27.08 -28.12
C ASP A 212 -12.36 28.25 -27.70
N CYS A 213 -12.40 28.62 -26.41
CA CYS A 213 -13.23 29.73 -25.89
C CYS A 213 -12.51 31.09 -25.87
N ILE A 214 -11.20 31.12 -26.20
CA ILE A 214 -10.30 32.28 -25.99
C ILE A 214 -9.71 32.82 -27.33
N LYS A 215 -10.07 32.22 -28.47
CA LYS A 215 -9.56 32.63 -29.79
C LYS A 215 -10.37 33.79 -30.41
N GLU A 216 -9.97 35.01 -30.09
CA GLU A 216 -10.21 36.19 -30.95
C GLU A 216 -8.86 36.67 -31.56
N ASP A 217 -8.93 37.20 -32.79
CA ASP A 217 -7.88 37.91 -33.54
C ASP A 217 -6.49 37.24 -33.73
N SER A 218 -6.41 36.25 -34.62
CA SER A 218 -5.29 36.16 -35.58
C SER A 218 -5.62 35.30 -36.82
N ASP A 219 -5.41 35.85 -38.01
CA ASP A 219 -5.54 35.13 -39.29
C ASP A 219 -4.36 34.18 -39.53
N THR A 220 -4.61 32.87 -39.66
CA THR A 220 -4.37 32.11 -40.92
C THR A 220 -4.64 30.58 -40.83
N SER A 221 -5.12 30.02 -41.95
CA SER A 221 -5.04 28.61 -42.37
C SER A 221 -5.51 27.48 -41.43
N ILE A 222 -6.79 27.13 -41.57
CA ILE A 222 -7.36 25.76 -41.71
C ILE A 222 -6.67 24.63 -40.91
N ILE A 223 -7.21 24.35 -39.72
CA ILE A 223 -7.42 22.99 -39.19
C ILE A 223 -8.85 22.94 -38.65
N GLU A 224 -9.60 21.86 -38.89
CA GLU A 224 -10.98 21.71 -38.40
C GLU A 224 -11.01 21.54 -36.87
N PRO A 225 -11.81 22.32 -36.11
CA PRO A 225 -11.83 22.25 -34.66
C PRO A 225 -12.70 21.08 -34.16
N LYS A 226 -12.12 20.21 -33.34
CA LYS A 226 -12.86 19.24 -32.52
C LYS A 226 -13.56 19.96 -31.36
N ARG A 227 -14.84 20.31 -31.50
CA ARG A 227 -15.67 20.67 -30.33
C ARG A 227 -15.97 19.40 -29.51
N GLY A 228 -15.48 19.31 -28.26
CA GLY A 228 -15.88 18.27 -27.31
C GLY A 228 -14.87 18.04 -26.16
N PHE A 229 -15.32 17.35 -25.10
CA PHE A 229 -14.43 16.79 -24.07
C PHE A 229 -13.54 15.69 -24.68
N ASP A 230 -12.23 15.91 -24.78
CA ASP A 230 -11.29 14.93 -25.36
C ASP A 230 -10.98 13.79 -24.36
N PHE A 231 -11.86 12.79 -24.32
CA PHE A 231 -11.70 11.56 -23.55
C PHE A 231 -10.67 10.63 -24.23
N TRP A 232 -9.38 10.80 -23.87
CA TRP A 232 -8.32 9.76 -23.95
C TRP A 232 -7.83 9.35 -25.37
N PRO A 233 -6.58 8.85 -25.47
CA PRO A 233 -6.26 7.77 -26.40
C PRO A 233 -6.08 6.45 -25.61
N GLY A 234 -7.14 5.62 -25.55
CA GLY A 234 -7.24 4.53 -24.56
C GLY A 234 -8.06 3.28 -24.92
N ASN A 235 -8.42 3.09 -26.19
CA ASN A 235 -9.00 1.86 -26.75
C ASN A 235 -10.19 1.21 -26.01
N LEU A 236 -11.42 1.65 -26.29
CA LEU A 236 -12.65 0.91 -25.96
C LEU A 236 -13.54 0.69 -27.21
N GLY A 237 -12.92 0.18 -28.28
CA GLY A 237 -13.54 -0.07 -29.60
C GLY A 237 -14.49 -1.28 -29.69
N GLN A 238 -14.93 -1.85 -28.57
CA GLN A 238 -15.87 -2.98 -28.52
C GLN A 238 -16.76 -2.90 -27.27
N LEU A 239 -18.07 -2.69 -27.47
CA LEU A 239 -19.21 -3.30 -26.72
C LEU A 239 -20.56 -2.65 -27.07
N SER A 240 -20.60 -1.46 -27.68
CA SER A 240 -21.84 -0.80 -28.15
C SER A 240 -22.33 -1.34 -29.50
N ARG A 241 -22.60 -2.65 -29.60
CA ARG A 241 -23.29 -3.29 -30.75
C ARG A 241 -24.16 -4.51 -30.39
N MET A 242 -24.73 -4.51 -29.18
CA MET A 242 -25.92 -5.29 -28.84
C MET A 242 -26.97 -4.37 -28.19
N PHE A 243 -28.25 -4.73 -28.31
CA PHE A 243 -29.41 -3.94 -27.89
C PHE A 243 -29.63 -2.59 -28.59
N SER A 244 -30.02 -2.64 -29.87
CA SER A 244 -31.18 -1.87 -30.39
C SER A 244 -31.52 -2.31 -31.82
N GLY A 245 -32.29 -3.40 -31.93
CA GLY A 245 -32.88 -3.82 -33.20
C GLY A 245 -34.38 -3.59 -33.18
N LEU A 246 -34.87 -2.51 -33.82
CA LEU A 246 -36.26 -2.36 -34.27
C LEU A 246 -36.39 -1.19 -35.27
N LYS A 247 -36.79 -1.51 -36.50
CA LYS A 247 -37.39 -0.63 -37.54
C LYS A 247 -36.77 0.75 -37.79
N ALA A 248 -36.05 0.86 -38.91
CA ALA A 248 -36.08 2.08 -39.73
C ALA A 248 -37.40 2.14 -40.53
N ASP A 249 -37.82 3.34 -40.89
CA ASP A 249 -38.83 3.62 -41.92
C ASP A 249 -38.35 4.83 -42.77
N GLU A 250 -38.89 5.02 -43.97
CA GLU A 250 -38.22 5.76 -45.04
C GLU A 250 -38.62 7.26 -45.22
N ASN A 251 -37.84 7.94 -46.07
CA ASN A 251 -38.22 9.08 -46.93
C ASN A 251 -38.42 10.48 -46.28
N LYS A 252 -37.50 11.39 -46.61
CA LYS A 252 -37.69 12.31 -47.76
C LYS A 252 -36.43 13.09 -48.18
N ARG A 253 -36.37 13.44 -49.48
CA ARG A 253 -35.49 14.48 -50.06
C ARG A 253 -36.19 15.85 -50.04
N SER A 254 -35.42 16.92 -49.93
CA SER A 254 -35.62 18.17 -50.70
C SER A 254 -34.34 19.02 -50.72
N GLU A 255 -34.18 19.84 -51.75
CA GLU A 255 -32.91 20.48 -52.11
C GLU A 255 -32.69 21.86 -51.45
N SER A 256 -31.41 22.20 -51.27
CA SER A 256 -30.79 23.54 -51.35
C SER A 256 -31.54 24.79 -50.79
N ARG A 257 -30.84 25.52 -49.91
CA ARG A 257 -30.37 26.90 -50.17
C ARG A 257 -29.39 27.35 -49.08
N VAL A 258 -28.50 28.26 -49.45
CA VAL A 258 -27.63 29.02 -48.53
C VAL A 258 -28.23 30.42 -48.37
N PRO A 259 -28.50 30.86 -47.14
CA PRO A 259 -28.12 32.17 -46.62
C PRO A 259 -26.78 32.00 -45.86
N GLU A 260 -25.73 32.78 -46.10
CA GLU A 260 -25.61 34.22 -45.82
C GLU A 260 -25.79 34.58 -44.33
N GLY A 261 -24.71 34.37 -43.56
CA GLY A 261 -24.29 35.29 -42.49
C GLY A 261 -25.17 35.43 -41.25
N GLU A 262 -25.10 34.46 -40.33
CA GLU A 262 -25.40 34.68 -38.91
C GLU A 262 -24.15 34.41 -38.05
N ASN A 263 -24.10 35.03 -36.86
CA ASN A 263 -22.86 35.16 -36.09
C ASN A 263 -22.43 33.85 -35.42
N ASN A 264 -21.16 33.48 -35.58
CA ASN A 264 -20.50 32.48 -34.72
C ASN A 264 -20.21 33.09 -33.33
N GLN A 265 -21.24 33.30 -32.51
CA GLN A 265 -21.02 33.34 -31.06
C GLN A 265 -20.78 31.91 -30.56
N PRO A 266 -19.84 31.68 -29.62
CA PRO A 266 -19.65 30.37 -29.02
C PRO A 266 -20.82 30.06 -28.06
N GLU A 267 -21.58 29.01 -28.37
CA GLU A 267 -22.62 28.48 -27.48
C GLU A 267 -22.00 27.76 -26.27
N GLY A 268 -22.70 27.82 -25.13
CA GLY A 268 -22.31 27.12 -23.90
C GLY A 268 -22.54 25.60 -23.97
N PHE A 269 -22.07 24.88 -22.96
CA PHE A 269 -22.22 23.43 -22.86
C PHE A 269 -22.74 22.97 -21.48
N TYR A 270 -23.30 21.77 -21.44
CA TYR A 270 -23.76 21.08 -20.22
C TYR A 270 -23.43 19.59 -20.31
N GLU A 271 -22.79 19.04 -19.27
CA GLU A 271 -22.36 17.64 -19.20
C GLU A 271 -22.66 17.03 -17.82
N GLU A 272 -22.99 15.74 -17.78
CA GLU A 272 -23.28 14.97 -16.56
C GLU A 272 -22.47 13.66 -16.48
N VAL A 273 -21.91 13.37 -15.31
CA VAL A 273 -21.18 12.12 -15.01
C VAL A 273 -21.83 11.42 -13.82
N TYR A 274 -22.17 10.13 -13.96
CA TYR A 274 -22.75 9.34 -12.88
C TYR A 274 -21.69 8.93 -11.85
N VAL A 275 -21.99 9.15 -10.57
CA VAL A 275 -21.11 8.87 -9.42
C VAL A 275 -21.84 8.07 -8.34
N THR A 276 -21.08 7.40 -7.47
CA THR A 276 -21.65 6.60 -6.37
C THR A 276 -20.96 6.85 -5.03
N LYS A 277 -21.70 7.37 -4.04
CA LYS A 277 -21.21 7.59 -2.65
C LYS A 277 -21.56 6.41 -1.76
N LYS A 278 -20.65 6.08 -0.84
CA LYS A 278 -20.94 5.22 0.31
C LYS A 278 -21.73 6.03 1.34
N VAL A 279 -22.96 5.62 1.62
CA VAL A 279 -23.85 6.26 2.59
C VAL A 279 -24.05 5.32 3.78
N LEU A 280 -23.99 5.85 4.99
CA LEU A 280 -24.31 5.09 6.21
C LEU A 280 -25.82 4.96 6.36
N VAL A 281 -26.28 3.74 6.62
CA VAL A 281 -27.69 3.42 6.86
C VAL A 281 -27.77 2.67 8.19
N SER A 282 -28.39 3.30 9.18
CA SER A 282 -28.68 2.67 10.46
C SER A 282 -29.87 1.72 10.32
N ASN A 283 -29.66 0.48 10.72
CA ASN A 283 -30.61 -0.62 10.81
C ASN A 283 -30.71 -1.07 12.28
N SER A 284 -31.65 -1.95 12.60
CA SER A 284 -31.92 -2.41 13.96
C SER A 284 -32.20 -3.91 14.07
N ILE A 285 -31.89 -4.47 15.24
CA ILE A 285 -32.34 -5.78 15.70
C ILE A 285 -33.09 -5.57 17.02
N SER A 286 -34.28 -6.15 17.14
CA SER A 286 -35.04 -6.19 18.38
C SER A 286 -35.26 -7.63 18.82
N VAL A 287 -34.92 -7.95 20.08
CA VAL A 287 -35.20 -9.25 20.69
C VAL A 287 -36.07 -9.05 21.91
N SER A 288 -37.33 -9.50 21.83
CA SER A 288 -38.32 -9.40 22.90
C SER A 288 -38.47 -10.72 23.63
N THR A 289 -38.12 -10.76 24.92
CA THR A 289 -38.27 -11.96 25.76
C THR A 289 -39.58 -11.90 26.55
N LYS A 290 -40.28 -13.03 26.65
CA LYS A 290 -41.53 -13.17 27.40
C LYS A 290 -41.65 -14.56 28.04
N LYS A 291 -41.82 -14.60 29.36
CA LYS A 291 -42.09 -15.85 30.08
C LYS A 291 -43.54 -16.29 29.91
N CYS A 292 -43.72 -17.57 29.63
CA CYS A 292 -45.01 -18.22 29.49
C CYS A 292 -45.08 -19.46 30.39
N PHE A 293 -46.27 -19.77 30.91
CA PHE A 293 -46.53 -20.98 31.69
C PHE A 293 -47.35 -21.93 30.82
N GLU A 294 -46.76 -23.06 30.43
CA GLU A 294 -47.38 -24.01 29.49
C GLU A 294 -47.14 -25.45 29.94
N SER A 295 -48.20 -26.25 30.01
CA SER A 295 -48.15 -27.68 30.40
C SER A 295 -47.43 -27.98 31.74
N GLY A 296 -47.37 -26.99 32.65
CA GLY A 296 -46.72 -27.12 33.96
C GLY A 296 -45.24 -26.72 34.01
N ALA A 297 -44.66 -26.26 32.90
CA ALA A 297 -43.30 -25.72 32.84
C ALA A 297 -43.30 -24.21 32.57
N VAL A 298 -42.23 -23.52 33.00
CA VAL A 298 -41.91 -22.17 32.56
C VAL A 298 -41.14 -22.26 31.25
N LYS A 299 -41.49 -21.43 30.27
CA LYS A 299 -40.77 -21.30 29.00
C LYS A 299 -40.44 -19.85 28.71
N ASP A 300 -39.24 -19.62 28.19
CA ASP A 300 -38.82 -18.34 27.64
C ASP A 300 -39.14 -18.30 26.14
N ILE A 301 -40.08 -17.44 25.75
CA ILE A 301 -40.39 -17.16 24.35
C ILE A 301 -39.61 -15.92 23.92
N LEU A 302 -38.82 -16.04 22.87
CA LEU A 302 -38.11 -14.92 22.24
C LEU A 302 -38.77 -14.60 20.91
N TYR A 303 -39.10 -13.33 20.70
CA TYR A 303 -39.47 -12.78 19.40
C TYR A 303 -38.29 -11.98 18.87
N PHE A 304 -37.70 -12.45 17.78
CA PHE A 304 -36.59 -11.82 17.10
C PHE A 304 -37.12 -11.06 15.88
N GLU A 305 -36.78 -9.78 15.75
CA GLU A 305 -37.09 -8.94 14.60
C GLU A 305 -35.85 -8.16 14.15
N THR A 306 -35.73 -7.89 12.86
CA THR A 306 -34.74 -6.95 12.32
C THR A 306 -35.28 -6.30 11.05
N ASP A 307 -34.92 -5.05 10.81
CA ASP A 307 -35.25 -4.31 9.57
C ASP A 307 -34.23 -4.57 8.43
N LEU A 308 -33.24 -5.43 8.65
CA LEU A 308 -32.26 -5.84 7.63
C LEU A 308 -32.96 -6.49 6.42
N PRO A 309 -32.68 -6.04 5.17
CA PRO A 309 -33.32 -6.55 3.97
C PRO A 309 -32.67 -7.85 3.44
N GLY A 310 -33.44 -8.63 2.67
CA GLY A 310 -32.96 -9.83 1.97
C GLY A 310 -32.87 -11.08 2.85
N ASP A 311 -32.03 -12.03 2.43
CA ASP A 311 -31.87 -13.32 3.12
C ASP A 311 -30.98 -13.18 4.36
N VAL A 312 -31.62 -13.30 5.53
CA VAL A 312 -31.00 -13.15 6.84
C VAL A 312 -31.07 -14.46 7.61
N VAL A 313 -29.91 -14.96 8.03
CA VAL A 313 -29.75 -16.16 8.86
C VAL A 313 -29.33 -15.77 10.26
N LEU A 314 -30.10 -16.17 11.25
CA LEU A 314 -29.75 -16.07 12.66
C LEU A 314 -28.83 -17.25 13.03
N HIS A 315 -27.62 -16.97 13.52
CA HIS A 315 -26.69 -17.98 14.02
C HIS A 315 -26.58 -17.86 15.53
N TRP A 316 -27.03 -18.87 16.28
CA TRP A 316 -27.36 -18.69 17.69
C TRP A 316 -27.11 -19.93 18.56
N GLY A 317 -27.11 -19.71 19.86
CA GLY A 317 -27.02 -20.71 20.91
C GLY A 317 -27.50 -20.14 22.25
N VAL A 318 -27.27 -20.88 23.32
CA VAL A 318 -27.63 -20.51 24.70
C VAL A 318 -26.44 -20.72 25.63
N CYS A 319 -26.46 -20.10 26.80
CA CYS A 319 -25.49 -20.36 27.87
C CYS A 319 -26.20 -20.61 29.21
N ARG A 320 -25.53 -21.33 30.13
CA ARG A 320 -26.07 -21.69 31.47
C ARG A 320 -25.45 -20.91 32.62
N ASP A 321 -24.29 -20.32 32.39
CA ASP A 321 -23.51 -19.51 33.32
C ASP A 321 -23.08 -18.19 32.65
N ASP A 322 -22.33 -17.36 33.37
CA ASP A 322 -21.81 -16.09 32.83
C ASP A 322 -20.57 -16.26 31.94
N SER A 323 -20.11 -17.50 31.71
CA SER A 323 -18.91 -17.76 30.88
C SER A 323 -19.13 -17.56 29.38
N ARG A 324 -20.39 -17.39 28.96
CA ARG A 324 -20.83 -17.21 27.56
C ARG A 324 -20.37 -18.31 26.59
N ARG A 325 -20.02 -19.50 27.10
CA ARG A 325 -19.81 -20.68 26.24
C ARG A 325 -21.13 -21.02 25.55
N TRP A 326 -21.09 -21.10 24.22
CA TRP A 326 -22.25 -21.48 23.41
C TRP A 326 -22.58 -22.97 23.59
N GLU A 327 -23.82 -23.26 23.98
CA GLU A 327 -24.44 -24.59 23.97
C GLU A 327 -25.58 -24.63 22.95
N VAL A 328 -25.83 -25.82 22.38
CA VAL A 328 -27.02 -26.09 21.56
C VAL A 328 -28.19 -26.42 22.50
N PRO A 329 -29.32 -25.69 22.45
CA PRO A 329 -30.49 -26.02 23.27
C PRO A 329 -31.14 -27.33 22.80
N PRO A 330 -31.87 -28.05 23.68
CA PRO A 330 -32.71 -29.17 23.28
C PRO A 330 -33.75 -28.78 22.19
N PRO A 331 -34.21 -29.73 21.36
CA PRO A 331 -35.38 -29.51 20.50
C PRO A 331 -36.67 -29.41 21.32
N PRO A 332 -37.72 -28.73 20.84
CA PRO A 332 -37.94 -28.31 19.46
C PRO A 332 -37.21 -27.00 19.08
N HIS A 333 -36.61 -26.99 17.90
CA HIS A 333 -36.04 -25.79 17.28
C HIS A 333 -37.03 -25.16 16.28
N PRO A 334 -36.89 -23.88 15.92
CA PRO A 334 -37.73 -23.26 14.87
C PRO A 334 -37.62 -24.00 13.53
N PRO A 335 -38.64 -23.92 12.66
CA PRO A 335 -38.55 -24.40 11.28
C PRO A 335 -37.34 -23.79 10.54
N SER A 336 -36.79 -24.53 9.57
CA SER A 336 -35.59 -24.12 8.82
C SER A 336 -34.33 -23.92 9.70
N THR A 337 -34.23 -24.63 10.83
CA THR A 337 -33.02 -24.65 11.67
C THR A 337 -32.08 -25.80 11.32
N VAL A 338 -30.79 -25.52 11.20
CA VAL A 338 -29.72 -26.48 10.87
C VAL A 338 -28.61 -26.41 11.93
N PRO A 339 -28.10 -27.54 12.46
CA PRO A 339 -26.99 -27.55 13.42
C PRO A 339 -25.65 -27.18 12.76
N PHE A 340 -24.75 -26.55 13.51
CA PHE A 340 -23.43 -26.15 13.05
C PHE A 340 -22.33 -26.46 14.08
N LYS A 341 -21.39 -27.33 13.68
CA LYS A 341 -20.19 -27.73 14.46
C LYS A 341 -20.48 -28.11 15.93
N ASP A 342 -21.65 -28.73 16.15
CA ASP A 342 -22.14 -29.25 17.45
C ASP A 342 -22.14 -28.25 18.61
N ARG A 343 -22.14 -26.94 18.31
CA ARG A 343 -22.06 -25.84 19.30
C ARG A 343 -23.02 -24.69 19.04
N ALA A 344 -23.63 -24.63 17.87
CA ALA A 344 -24.53 -23.56 17.47
C ALA A 344 -25.61 -24.05 16.49
N LEU A 345 -26.68 -23.28 16.37
CA LEU A 345 -27.77 -23.47 15.41
C LEU A 345 -27.76 -22.34 14.37
N ARG A 346 -28.35 -22.59 13.20
CA ARG A 346 -28.58 -21.61 12.14
C ARG A 346 -30.03 -21.68 11.68
N THR A 347 -30.75 -20.57 11.79
CA THR A 347 -32.18 -20.48 11.47
C THR A 347 -32.41 -19.37 10.44
N GLN A 348 -33.04 -19.70 9.32
CA GLN A 348 -33.48 -18.69 8.36
C GLN A 348 -34.60 -17.83 8.97
N LEU A 349 -34.50 -16.50 8.85
CA LEU A 349 -35.57 -15.59 9.27
C LEU A 349 -36.68 -15.50 8.21
N TRP A 350 -37.91 -15.24 8.66
CA TRP A 350 -39.09 -15.12 7.81
C TRP A 350 -39.42 -13.64 7.55
N PRO A 351 -39.69 -13.22 6.29
CA PRO A 351 -40.08 -11.84 5.99
C PRO A 351 -41.32 -11.38 6.78
N ARG A 352 -41.29 -10.15 7.29
CA ARG A 352 -42.37 -9.56 8.09
C ARG A 352 -43.52 -9.10 7.20
N HIS A 353 -44.75 -9.15 7.71
CA HIS A 353 -45.98 -8.84 6.96
C HIS A 353 -46.09 -7.37 6.49
N ASP A 354 -45.29 -6.47 7.04
CA ASP A 354 -45.18 -5.07 6.63
C ASP A 354 -44.16 -4.84 5.50
N GLY A 355 -43.47 -5.89 5.05
CA GLY A 355 -42.39 -5.83 4.07
C GLY A 355 -41.09 -5.19 4.60
N LYS A 356 -41.00 -4.87 5.89
CA LYS A 356 -39.85 -4.21 6.50
C LYS A 356 -39.07 -5.19 7.37
N GLY A 357 -38.19 -5.93 6.68
CA GLY A 357 -37.26 -6.87 7.28
C GLY A 357 -37.86 -8.23 7.63
N SER A 358 -37.24 -8.90 8.60
CA SER A 358 -37.40 -10.35 8.85
C SER A 358 -37.46 -10.67 10.34
N SER A 359 -38.07 -11.82 10.69
CA SER A 359 -38.33 -12.21 12.08
C SER A 359 -38.30 -13.73 12.31
N VAL A 360 -38.19 -14.16 13.58
CA VAL A 360 -38.45 -15.54 14.00
C VAL A 360 -38.89 -15.59 15.46
N GLN A 361 -39.74 -16.55 15.81
CA GLN A 361 -40.06 -16.89 17.21
C GLN A 361 -39.24 -18.12 17.63
N ILE A 362 -38.58 -18.02 18.79
CA ILE A 362 -37.85 -19.12 19.44
C ILE A 362 -38.53 -19.39 20.78
N THR A 363 -38.54 -20.65 21.21
CA THR A 363 -39.04 -21.06 22.53
C THR A 363 -37.97 -21.92 23.20
N LEU A 364 -37.64 -21.60 24.45
CA LEU A 364 -36.63 -22.27 25.25
C LEU A 364 -37.25 -22.76 26.56
N ASP A 365 -36.82 -23.93 27.01
CA ASP A 365 -37.12 -24.43 28.35
C ASP A 365 -36.26 -23.72 29.42
N GLU A 366 -36.71 -23.77 30.67
CA GLU A 366 -36.03 -23.12 31.81
C GLU A 366 -34.62 -23.70 32.10
N GLY A 367 -33.72 -22.86 32.63
CA GLY A 367 -32.36 -23.27 33.02
C GLY A 367 -31.22 -22.73 32.15
N PHE A 368 -31.41 -21.58 31.49
CA PHE A 368 -30.38 -20.83 30.76
C PHE A 368 -30.19 -19.42 31.35
N SER A 369 -28.95 -18.94 31.38
CA SER A 369 -28.61 -17.58 31.83
C SER A 369 -28.92 -16.56 30.73
N GLY A 370 -28.59 -16.89 29.47
CA GLY A 370 -28.75 -16.01 28.33
C GLY A 370 -28.82 -16.71 26.97
N PHE A 371 -29.30 -15.96 26.00
CA PHE A 371 -29.36 -16.25 24.57
C PHE A 371 -28.23 -15.51 23.86
N VAL A 372 -27.46 -16.21 23.02
CA VAL A 372 -26.24 -15.69 22.38
C VAL A 372 -26.35 -15.86 20.87
N PHE A 373 -26.07 -14.82 20.09
CA PHE A 373 -26.23 -14.88 18.64
C PHE A 373 -25.32 -13.93 17.84
N VAL A 374 -25.23 -14.19 16.54
CA VAL A 374 -24.77 -13.26 15.50
C VAL A 374 -25.70 -13.37 14.29
N ILE A 375 -25.89 -12.27 13.55
CA ILE A 375 -26.62 -12.32 12.28
C ILE A 375 -25.65 -12.58 11.15
N LYS A 376 -26.06 -13.40 10.18
CA LYS A 376 -25.46 -13.48 8.85
C LYS A 376 -26.43 -12.93 7.80
N GLN A 377 -25.92 -12.13 6.87
CA GLN A 377 -26.64 -11.65 5.68
C GLN A 377 -25.86 -12.12 4.44
N ASN A 378 -26.53 -12.81 3.52
CA ASN A 378 -25.89 -13.47 2.37
C ASN A 378 -24.73 -14.43 2.78
N GLU A 379 -23.81 -14.73 1.85
CA GLU A 379 -22.74 -15.70 2.12
C GLU A 379 -21.56 -15.15 2.93
N ASN A 380 -21.30 -13.84 2.89
CA ASN A 380 -20.04 -13.26 3.38
C ASN A 380 -20.20 -12.20 4.50
N THR A 381 -21.39 -11.65 4.74
CA THR A 381 -21.58 -10.57 5.73
C THR A 381 -22.06 -11.13 7.07
N TRP A 382 -21.37 -10.75 8.15
CA TRP A 382 -21.72 -11.09 9.53
C TRP A 382 -21.81 -9.83 10.38
N PHE A 383 -22.83 -9.73 11.22
CA PHE A 383 -22.99 -8.63 12.17
C PHE A 383 -22.70 -9.09 13.60
N LYS A 384 -22.04 -8.21 14.36
CA LYS A 384 -21.64 -8.37 15.77
C LYS A 384 -21.87 -7.06 16.51
N TYR A 385 -22.22 -7.15 17.79
CA TYR A 385 -22.42 -5.97 18.63
C TYR A 385 -21.08 -5.52 19.24
N LEU A 386 -20.56 -4.37 18.81
CA LEU A 386 -19.28 -3.82 19.29
C LEU A 386 -18.14 -4.87 19.24
N GLY A 387 -18.03 -5.59 18.10
CA GLY A 387 -17.08 -6.67 17.87
C GLY A 387 -17.39 -8.01 18.56
N ASN A 388 -18.36 -8.05 19.47
CA ASN A 388 -18.74 -9.21 20.27
C ASN A 388 -20.01 -9.90 19.74
N ASP A 389 -20.24 -11.14 20.17
CA ASP A 389 -21.53 -11.80 19.92
C ASP A 389 -22.64 -11.07 20.68
N PHE A 390 -23.83 -10.95 20.08
CA PHE A 390 -25.00 -10.37 20.74
C PHE A 390 -25.42 -11.26 21.92
N TYR A 391 -25.84 -10.63 23.01
CA TYR A 391 -26.23 -11.31 24.26
C TYR A 391 -27.54 -10.73 24.79
N VAL A 392 -28.50 -11.60 25.11
CA VAL A 392 -29.79 -11.27 25.71
C VAL A 392 -29.99 -12.14 26.96
N PRO A 393 -30.10 -11.58 28.17
CA PRO A 393 -30.33 -12.37 29.37
C PRO A 393 -31.75 -12.96 29.41
N LEU A 394 -31.88 -14.17 29.94
CA LEU A 394 -33.15 -14.92 30.10
C LEU A 394 -33.51 -15.11 31.58
N SER A 395 -32.49 -15.24 32.43
CA SER A 395 -32.65 -15.29 33.88
C SER A 395 -32.76 -13.88 34.45
N SER A 396 -33.78 -13.64 35.27
CA SER A 396 -34.03 -12.37 35.96
C SER A 396 -33.15 -12.25 37.21
N SER A 397 -31.82 -12.27 37.03
CA SER A 397 -30.85 -11.92 38.07
C SER A 397 -30.78 -10.40 38.20
N SER A 398 -31.06 -9.89 39.40
CA SER A 398 -31.10 -8.45 39.67
C SER A 398 -29.70 -7.85 39.77
N ASN A 399 -29.18 -7.32 38.66
CA ASN A 399 -28.09 -6.33 38.61
C ASN A 399 -28.02 -5.68 37.21
N LEU A 400 -28.64 -4.51 37.02
CA LEU A 400 -28.39 -3.69 35.83
C LEU A 400 -27.07 -2.90 36.01
N PRO A 401 -26.14 -2.94 35.03
CA PRO A 401 -25.18 -1.87 34.85
C PRO A 401 -25.91 -0.65 34.26
N ASN A 402 -25.82 0.51 34.92
CA ASN A 402 -26.37 1.75 34.39
C ASN A 402 -25.60 2.18 33.12
N ILE A 403 -26.22 2.07 31.95
CA ILE A 403 -25.84 2.87 30.78
C ILE A 403 -26.54 4.21 30.94
N GLY A 404 -25.88 5.11 31.67
CA GLY A 404 -26.30 6.49 31.90
C GLY A 404 -25.18 7.45 31.51
N ASN A 405 -25.55 8.55 30.87
CA ASN A 405 -24.66 9.54 30.28
C ASN A 405 -23.55 10.01 31.24
N LYS A 406 -22.36 10.31 30.69
CA LYS A 406 -21.33 11.08 31.37
C LYS A 406 -21.00 12.33 30.58
N GLU A 407 -21.56 13.44 31.03
CA GLU A 407 -20.94 14.76 30.88
C GLU A 407 -20.07 14.98 32.14
N ASP A 408 -18.79 15.30 31.88
CA ASP A 408 -17.93 16.23 32.62
C ASP A 408 -17.55 16.16 34.12
N LEU A 409 -16.34 16.69 34.34
CA LEU A 409 -15.77 17.37 35.53
C LEU A 409 -15.27 16.60 36.78
N SER A 410 -13.92 16.54 36.85
CA SER A 410 -13.06 17.10 37.92
C SER A 410 -12.67 16.33 39.21
N GLU A 411 -11.36 16.43 39.50
CA GLU A 411 -10.63 16.39 40.80
C GLU A 411 -10.67 15.16 41.75
N GLY A 412 -9.49 14.53 41.92
CA GLY A 412 -8.76 14.69 43.18
C GLY A 412 -8.38 13.45 44.04
N VAL A 413 -7.17 13.52 44.64
CA VAL A 413 -6.65 12.74 45.80
C VAL A 413 -6.06 11.34 45.49
N GLN A 414 -5.27 10.79 46.44
CA GLN A 414 -4.02 10.04 46.20
C GLN A 414 -3.78 8.89 47.21
N ILE A 415 -2.97 7.87 46.82
CA ILE A 415 -2.17 6.94 47.70
C ILE A 415 -3.05 5.90 48.49
N GLU A 416 -2.87 4.57 48.47
CA GLU A 416 -1.70 3.71 48.82
C GLU A 416 -1.59 2.37 48.02
N LYS A 417 -0.50 1.62 48.25
CA LYS A 417 -0.31 0.19 47.89
C LYS A 417 -0.43 -0.72 49.12
N PRO A 418 -0.85 -1.98 48.94
CA PRO A 418 -0.33 -3.10 49.74
C PRO A 418 0.48 -4.09 48.88
N SER A 419 1.43 -4.78 49.52
CA SER A 419 2.26 -5.83 48.93
C SER A 419 2.05 -7.17 49.63
N GLN A 420 2.06 -8.29 48.90
CA GLN A 420 2.51 -9.58 49.44
C GLN A 420 3.06 -10.48 48.33
N GLN A 421 3.91 -11.45 48.71
CA GLN A 421 4.83 -12.17 47.82
C GLN A 421 5.03 -13.61 48.32
N ASN A 422 5.52 -14.49 47.43
CA ASN A 422 5.81 -15.92 47.59
C ASN A 422 4.54 -16.81 47.54
N SER A 423 4.57 -17.97 46.87
CA SER A 423 5.72 -18.87 46.63
C SER A 423 5.68 -19.60 45.28
N PHE A 424 6.83 -19.71 44.60
CA PHE A 424 7.16 -20.82 43.67
C PHE A 424 8.66 -20.83 43.26
N SER A 425 9.56 -20.91 44.24
CA SER A 425 11.02 -20.79 44.04
C SER A 425 11.78 -22.03 44.55
N ALA A 426 11.43 -23.21 44.05
CA ALA A 426 11.96 -24.50 44.54
C ALA A 426 12.05 -25.61 43.46
N PHE A 427 12.33 -25.25 42.19
CA PHE A 427 12.44 -26.23 41.11
C PHE A 427 13.49 -25.91 40.02
N THR A 428 14.25 -24.83 40.15
CA THR A 428 15.22 -24.36 39.13
C THR A 428 16.67 -24.80 39.38
N ASP A 429 17.03 -25.03 40.65
CA ASP A 429 18.45 -25.05 41.04
C ASP A 429 19.12 -26.41 40.80
N THR A 430 18.34 -27.49 40.68
CA THR A 430 18.84 -28.83 40.36
C THR A 430 19.34 -28.92 38.92
N VAL A 431 18.59 -28.35 37.96
CA VAL A 431 18.92 -28.38 36.52
C VAL A 431 20.17 -27.54 36.21
N ALA A 432 20.37 -26.43 36.94
CA ALA A 432 21.53 -25.54 36.80
C ALA A 432 22.86 -26.13 37.30
N TYR A 433 22.83 -27.33 37.91
CA TYR A 433 24.00 -28.07 38.38
C TYR A 433 24.43 -29.15 37.37
N GLU A 434 23.51 -29.97 36.87
CA GLU A 434 23.81 -31.08 35.95
C GLU A 434 24.41 -30.61 34.61
N ILE A 435 23.88 -29.52 34.04
CA ILE A 435 24.39 -28.90 32.80
C ILE A 435 25.88 -28.51 32.94
N ARG A 436 26.35 -28.21 34.15
CA ARG A 436 27.71 -27.72 34.41
C ARG A 436 28.78 -28.81 34.42
N ASN A 437 28.39 -30.08 34.54
CA ASN A 437 29.31 -31.23 34.55
C ASN A 437 29.40 -31.95 33.19
N LEU A 438 28.60 -31.58 32.19
CA LEU A 438 28.65 -32.12 30.82
C LEU A 438 29.64 -31.38 29.89
N ALA A 439 30.35 -30.38 30.40
CA ALA A 439 31.22 -29.50 29.61
C ALA A 439 32.73 -29.87 29.67
N THR A 440 33.10 -30.98 30.33
CA THR A 440 34.49 -31.22 30.77
C THR A 440 35.19 -32.42 30.11
N ASP A 441 34.51 -33.18 29.25
CA ASP A 441 35.09 -34.34 28.53
C ASP A 441 34.78 -34.30 27.03
N ASN A 442 35.73 -33.80 26.22
CA ASN A 442 36.06 -34.27 24.87
C ASN A 442 37.19 -33.42 24.24
N SER A 443 38.43 -33.92 24.22
CA SER A 443 39.62 -33.18 23.76
C SER A 443 40.47 -33.93 22.72
N SER A 444 39.84 -34.61 21.75
CA SER A 444 40.52 -35.60 20.88
C SER A 444 40.34 -35.48 19.35
N GLU A 445 39.46 -34.64 18.81
CA GLU A 445 39.09 -34.69 17.36
C GLU A 445 39.89 -33.81 16.36
N LYS A 446 40.98 -33.13 16.79
CA LYS A 446 41.79 -32.21 15.93
C LYS A 446 42.56 -32.87 14.75
N LYS A 447 42.16 -34.06 14.29
CA LYS A 447 42.72 -34.74 13.10
C LYS A 447 41.72 -34.93 11.94
N GLN A 448 40.40 -34.81 12.14
CA GLN A 448 39.43 -35.04 11.05
C GLN A 448 39.21 -33.83 10.13
N GLU A 449 39.24 -32.60 10.65
CA GLU A 449 38.95 -31.38 9.87
C GLU A 449 39.81 -31.21 8.61
N LYS A 450 41.11 -31.60 8.69
CA LYS A 450 42.05 -31.45 7.57
C LYS A 450 41.74 -32.34 6.36
N LYS A 451 40.95 -33.42 6.51
CA LYS A 451 40.40 -34.16 5.35
C LYS A 451 39.13 -33.49 4.81
N SER A 452 38.24 -33.02 5.69
CA SER A 452 36.97 -32.39 5.31
C SER A 452 37.16 -31.14 4.42
N LYS A 453 38.11 -30.25 4.78
CA LYS A 453 38.40 -29.05 3.96
C LYS A 453 38.81 -29.37 2.52
N LYS A 454 39.62 -30.41 2.30
CA LYS A 454 40.11 -30.74 0.94
C LYS A 454 39.02 -31.36 0.05
N VAL A 455 38.04 -32.06 0.63
CA VAL A 455 36.87 -32.57 -0.10
C VAL A 455 35.88 -31.44 -0.43
N ARG A 456 35.65 -30.50 0.50
CA ARG A 456 34.81 -29.33 0.23
C ARG A 456 35.36 -28.47 -0.91
N GLN A 457 36.68 -28.29 -0.97
CA GLN A 457 37.30 -27.46 -1.99
C GLN A 457 37.11 -28.01 -3.42
N SER A 458 37.31 -29.31 -3.65
CA SER A 458 37.06 -29.91 -4.98
C SER A 458 35.57 -29.98 -5.36
N ILE A 459 34.65 -29.81 -4.41
CA ILE A 459 33.21 -29.68 -4.70
C ILE A 459 32.90 -28.27 -5.22
N PHE A 460 33.51 -27.22 -4.65
CA PHE A 460 33.38 -25.85 -5.17
C PHE A 460 33.99 -25.70 -6.57
N GLU A 461 35.20 -26.24 -6.79
CA GLU A 461 35.88 -26.22 -8.09
C GLU A 461 35.05 -26.91 -9.20
N GLU A 462 34.31 -27.98 -8.87
CA GLU A 462 33.42 -28.67 -9.81
C GLU A 462 32.09 -27.91 -10.04
N ILE A 463 31.56 -27.21 -9.02
CA ILE A 463 30.38 -26.34 -9.17
C ILE A 463 30.69 -25.16 -10.10
N GLU A 464 31.86 -24.52 -9.95
CA GLU A 464 32.32 -23.45 -10.85
C GLU A 464 32.48 -23.95 -12.29
N ARG A 465 33.03 -25.16 -12.48
CA ARG A 465 33.15 -25.80 -13.80
C ARG A 465 31.77 -26.02 -14.46
N LEU A 466 30.81 -26.56 -13.71
CA LEU A 466 29.46 -26.83 -14.21
C LEU A 466 28.68 -25.54 -14.52
N ALA A 467 28.87 -24.48 -13.73
CA ALA A 467 28.29 -23.16 -14.00
C ALA A 467 28.84 -22.55 -15.31
N ALA A 468 30.14 -22.68 -15.55
CA ALA A 468 30.77 -22.23 -16.80
C ALA A 468 30.30 -23.03 -18.03
N GLU A 469 30.04 -24.34 -17.88
CA GLU A 469 29.46 -25.16 -18.96
C GLU A 469 28.02 -24.75 -19.27
N ALA A 470 27.18 -24.55 -18.25
CA ALA A 470 25.80 -24.07 -18.41
C ALA A 470 25.72 -22.71 -19.11
N TYR A 471 26.60 -21.76 -18.74
CA TYR A 471 26.66 -20.43 -19.35
C TYR A 471 27.05 -20.48 -20.84
N ASN A 472 27.95 -21.39 -21.22
CA ASN A 472 28.30 -21.61 -22.63
C ASN A 472 27.18 -22.30 -23.43
N ILE A 473 26.36 -23.15 -22.80
CA ILE A 473 25.16 -23.73 -23.45
C ILE A 473 24.13 -22.64 -23.73
N PHE A 474 23.86 -21.76 -22.75
CA PHE A 474 22.92 -20.63 -22.88
C PHE A 474 23.31 -19.67 -24.02
N ARG A 475 24.61 -19.39 -24.19
CA ARG A 475 25.09 -18.48 -25.26
C ARG A 475 24.94 -19.03 -26.68
N ASN A 476 24.86 -20.36 -26.84
CA ASN A 476 24.85 -21.03 -28.15
C ASN A 476 23.45 -21.42 -28.64
N SER A 477 22.38 -21.16 -27.87
CA SER A 477 21.02 -21.65 -28.14
C SER A 477 20.05 -20.59 -28.69
N ILE A 478 20.50 -19.38 -29.01
CA ILE A 478 19.67 -18.31 -29.60
C ILE A 478 19.80 -18.32 -31.15
N PRO A 479 18.73 -18.63 -31.91
CA PRO A 479 18.77 -18.57 -33.37
C PRO A 479 18.66 -17.12 -33.87
N GLY A 480 19.59 -16.68 -34.70
CA GLY A 480 19.54 -15.34 -35.33
C GLY A 480 18.52 -15.26 -36.46
N PHE A 481 17.58 -14.31 -36.39
CA PHE A 481 16.70 -13.97 -37.51
C PHE A 481 17.39 -13.02 -38.51
N SER A 482 17.12 -13.21 -39.79
CA SER A 482 17.70 -12.44 -40.89
C SER A 482 16.97 -11.12 -41.17
N LYS A 483 17.72 -10.09 -41.57
CA LYS A 483 17.19 -8.78 -41.99
C LYS A 483 16.29 -8.90 -43.23
N PRO A 484 15.17 -8.16 -43.31
CA PRO A 484 14.67 -7.64 -44.57
C PRO A 484 15.52 -6.44 -45.02
N THR A 485 15.81 -6.33 -46.32
CA THR A 485 16.55 -5.20 -46.91
C THR A 485 15.59 -4.23 -47.58
N ILE A 486 15.57 -2.97 -47.14
CA ILE A 486 15.01 -1.82 -47.87
C ILE A 486 16.05 -0.69 -47.80
N ALA A 487 16.16 0.09 -48.89
CA ALA A 487 17.31 0.95 -49.15
C ALA A 487 17.18 2.39 -48.62
N GLU A 488 18.33 3.04 -48.47
CA GLU A 488 18.49 4.48 -48.24
C GLU A 488 18.17 5.29 -49.50
N PRO A 489 17.69 6.54 -49.36
CA PRO A 489 17.95 7.63 -50.31
C PRO A 489 19.14 8.48 -49.83
N GLU A 490 20.15 8.66 -50.67
CA GLU A 490 21.37 9.40 -50.33
C GLU A 490 21.22 10.93 -50.39
N VAL A 491 21.94 11.60 -49.48
CA VAL A 491 22.70 12.85 -49.68
C VAL A 491 21.96 14.13 -50.12
N THR A 492 21.97 15.14 -49.25
CA THR A 492 22.72 16.39 -49.54
C THR A 492 23.09 17.15 -48.26
N LYS A 493 24.35 17.65 -48.20
CA LYS A 493 24.79 18.63 -47.20
C LYS A 493 24.69 20.03 -47.80
N VAL A 494 24.21 21.01 -47.03
CA VAL A 494 24.45 22.44 -47.29
C VAL A 494 24.71 23.16 -45.97
N GLU A 495 25.83 23.88 -45.91
CA GLU A 495 26.28 24.72 -44.81
C GLU A 495 27.37 25.66 -45.38
N PRO A 496 27.60 26.86 -44.84
CA PRO A 496 26.68 27.91 -44.37
C PRO A 496 26.84 29.20 -45.22
N GLU A 497 26.21 30.34 -44.84
CA GLU A 497 26.90 31.64 -44.72
C GLU A 497 26.04 32.83 -44.20
N ASN A 498 26.68 33.67 -43.37
CA ASN A 498 26.63 35.14 -43.30
C ASN A 498 25.33 35.97 -43.06
N THR A 499 25.13 36.31 -41.77
CA THR A 499 25.08 37.69 -41.21
C THR A 499 24.39 38.87 -41.94
N VAL A 500 23.40 39.47 -41.25
CA VAL A 500 23.04 40.91 -41.31
C VAL A 500 22.86 41.44 -39.86
N ALA A 501 23.00 42.75 -39.65
CA ALA A 501 23.28 43.36 -38.33
C ALA A 501 22.07 44.01 -37.59
N VAL A 502 22.35 44.43 -36.35
CA VAL A 502 21.47 45.11 -35.36
C VAL A 502 20.96 46.49 -35.84
N PRO A 503 19.93 47.06 -35.20
CA PRO A 503 20.23 48.18 -34.29
C PRO A 503 19.48 48.17 -32.94
N GLU A 504 20.01 48.91 -31.96
CA GLU A 504 19.58 48.99 -30.57
C GLU A 504 18.28 49.81 -30.35
N LYS A 505 17.59 49.57 -29.22
CA LYS A 505 16.82 50.60 -28.50
C LYS A 505 16.94 50.47 -26.99
N THR A 506 17.18 51.59 -26.32
CA THR A 506 17.27 51.76 -24.87
C THR A 506 15.96 52.27 -24.26
N PHE A 507 15.56 51.77 -23.09
CA PHE A 507 14.71 52.42 -22.08
C PHE A 507 14.98 51.70 -20.73
N VAL A 508 15.72 52.30 -19.77
CA VAL A 508 15.28 53.21 -18.69
C VAL A 508 14.67 52.47 -17.48
N GLU A 509 15.30 52.65 -16.31
CA GLU A 509 14.82 52.19 -14.99
C GLU A 509 13.71 53.10 -14.42
N PRO A 510 12.80 52.57 -13.59
CA PRO A 510 12.07 53.33 -12.57
C PRO A 510 12.71 53.21 -11.18
N GLU A 511 12.45 54.19 -10.31
CA GLU A 511 13.27 54.44 -9.10
C GLU A 511 12.96 53.59 -7.86
N LYS A 512 13.95 53.49 -6.96
CA LYS A 512 13.81 52.93 -5.61
C LYS A 512 12.89 53.80 -4.75
N THR A 513 11.80 53.23 -4.23
CA THR A 513 11.08 53.82 -3.10
C THR A 513 11.55 53.15 -1.81
N VAL A 514 12.15 53.92 -0.90
CA VAL A 514 12.56 53.44 0.43
C VAL A 514 11.40 53.61 1.40
N VAL A 515 11.06 52.56 2.14
CA VAL A 515 10.19 52.61 3.32
C VAL A 515 10.89 51.84 4.43
N GLU A 516 10.89 52.39 5.64
CA GLU A 516 11.76 51.94 6.73
C GLU A 516 11.28 50.65 7.41
N ALA A 517 12.23 49.81 7.84
CA ALA A 517 11.94 48.55 8.51
C ALA A 517 11.75 48.72 10.02
N THR A 518 10.53 48.47 10.53
CA THR A 518 10.29 48.23 11.96
C THR A 518 10.26 46.73 12.24
N ASN A 519 11.31 46.23 12.91
CA ASN A 519 11.44 44.81 13.25
C ASN A 519 10.37 44.31 14.22
N VAL A 520 9.57 43.34 13.79
CA VAL A 520 9.04 42.27 14.67
C VAL A 520 9.22 40.94 13.94
N ALA A 521 10.32 40.25 14.24
CA ALA A 521 10.66 38.97 13.63
C ALA A 521 10.04 37.80 14.41
N GLU A 522 8.71 37.65 14.32
CA GLU A 522 8.07 36.38 14.68
C GLU A 522 8.15 35.42 13.47
N THR A 523 9.28 34.71 13.37
CA THR A 523 9.43 33.57 12.48
C THR A 523 8.53 32.42 12.95
N LEU A 524 7.27 32.45 12.54
CA LEU A 524 6.38 31.28 12.57
C LEU A 524 6.96 30.21 11.64
N SER A 525 7.85 29.38 12.19
CA SER A 525 8.39 28.21 11.50
C SER A 525 7.29 27.19 11.30
N LEU A 526 6.63 27.24 10.14
CA LEU A 526 5.77 26.18 9.64
C LEU A 526 6.56 24.87 9.67
N GLU A 527 6.17 23.91 10.52
CA GLU A 527 6.87 22.64 10.60
C GLU A 527 6.84 21.93 9.23
N PRO A 528 7.98 21.33 8.79
CA PRO A 528 8.09 20.75 7.46
C PRO A 528 7.09 19.59 7.30
N LYS A 529 6.03 19.82 6.51
CA LYS A 529 4.92 18.87 6.33
C LYS A 529 5.44 17.51 5.87
N ILE A 530 5.38 16.54 6.79
CA ILE A 530 5.75 15.15 6.53
C ILE A 530 4.90 14.58 5.40
N CYS A 531 5.56 13.92 4.46
CA CYS A 531 4.94 13.22 3.34
C CYS A 531 5.63 11.87 3.19
N SER A 532 4.88 10.78 3.04
CA SER A 532 5.41 9.41 3.00
C SER A 532 6.50 9.18 1.95
N ALA A 533 6.55 9.97 0.87
CA ALA A 533 7.60 9.90 -0.14
C ALA A 533 8.85 10.77 0.14
N THR A 534 8.84 11.63 1.18
CA THR A 534 9.99 12.51 1.49
C THR A 534 10.38 12.55 2.95
N GLY A 535 9.55 12.12 3.90
CA GLY A 535 9.68 12.58 5.28
C GLY A 535 9.53 14.10 5.30
N THR A 536 10.45 14.78 6.02
CA THR A 536 10.57 16.25 6.03
C THR A 536 11.17 16.82 4.73
N GLY A 537 11.90 16.00 3.98
CA GLY A 537 12.72 16.38 2.82
C GLY A 537 14.21 16.61 3.13
N TYR A 538 14.63 16.61 4.40
CA TYR A 538 16.03 16.77 4.83
C TYR A 538 16.75 15.44 5.08
N GLU A 539 16.11 14.32 4.71
CA GLU A 539 16.51 12.99 5.08
C GLU A 539 17.87 12.59 4.50
N ILE A 540 18.66 11.90 5.33
CA ILE A 540 19.91 11.25 4.95
C ILE A 540 19.79 9.80 5.43
N LEU A 541 19.71 8.89 4.47
CA LEU A 541 19.46 7.47 4.69
C LEU A 541 20.80 6.73 4.86
N CYS A 542 20.86 5.85 5.85
CA CYS A 542 21.89 4.82 5.96
C CYS A 542 21.26 3.47 5.62
N GLN A 543 21.86 2.70 4.72
CA GLN A 543 21.57 1.26 4.67
C GLN A 543 22.27 0.59 5.84
N GLY A 544 21.51 0.03 6.78
CA GLY A 544 22.01 -0.51 8.05
C GLY A 544 22.57 -1.94 7.98
N PHE A 545 22.91 -2.42 6.78
CA PHE A 545 23.39 -3.79 6.55
C PHE A 545 24.12 -3.92 5.21
N ASN A 546 24.77 -5.06 5.06
CA ASN A 546 25.39 -5.55 3.83
C ASN A 546 24.95 -7.01 3.56
N TRP A 547 25.39 -7.63 2.46
CA TRP A 547 24.91 -8.97 2.09
C TRP A 547 25.29 -10.05 3.12
N GLU A 548 26.45 -9.93 3.77
CA GLU A 548 26.96 -10.91 4.76
C GLU A 548 26.41 -10.70 6.18
N SER A 549 25.61 -9.66 6.43
CA SER A 549 25.20 -9.23 7.78
C SER A 549 24.47 -10.33 8.58
N HIS A 550 23.74 -11.20 7.87
CA HIS A 550 23.03 -12.36 8.44
C HIS A 550 23.97 -13.42 9.04
N ALA A 551 25.24 -13.48 8.62
CA ALA A 551 26.13 -14.61 8.90
C ALA A 551 26.44 -14.79 10.40
N SER A 552 26.15 -13.78 11.22
CA SER A 552 26.40 -13.79 12.66
C SER A 552 25.20 -14.13 13.55
N GLY A 553 23.99 -14.28 13.00
CA GLY A 553 22.79 -14.61 13.78
C GLY A 553 22.31 -13.53 14.76
N ARG A 554 23.05 -12.42 14.91
CA ARG A 554 22.84 -11.36 15.92
C ARG A 554 23.17 -9.97 15.37
N TRP A 555 22.86 -9.73 14.10
CA TRP A 555 23.08 -8.45 13.44
C TRP A 555 22.42 -7.29 14.20
N TYR A 556 21.18 -7.47 14.66
CA TYR A 556 20.45 -6.40 15.36
C TYR A 556 21.22 -5.90 16.59
N MET A 557 21.88 -6.79 17.33
CA MET A 557 22.66 -6.39 18.50
C MET A 557 23.95 -5.65 18.16
N LYS A 558 24.60 -5.96 17.04
CA LYS A 558 25.77 -5.20 16.53
C LYS A 558 25.35 -3.81 16.06
N LEU A 559 24.28 -3.73 15.26
CA LEU A 559 23.80 -2.47 14.70
C LEU A 559 23.31 -1.50 15.80
N LYS A 560 22.74 -2.04 16.88
CA LYS A 560 22.41 -1.32 18.12
C LYS A 560 23.63 -0.61 18.75
N GLU A 561 24.82 -1.22 18.68
CA GLU A 561 26.03 -0.67 19.32
C GLU A 561 26.58 0.56 18.58
N VAL A 562 26.36 0.66 17.26
CA VAL A 562 26.76 1.81 16.43
C VAL A 562 25.64 2.85 16.25
N ALA A 563 24.47 2.70 16.89
CA ALA A 563 23.34 3.61 16.69
C ALA A 563 23.67 5.09 17.01
N SER A 564 24.33 5.34 18.14
CA SER A 564 24.78 6.69 18.54
C SER A 564 25.90 7.25 17.63
N GLU A 565 26.67 6.37 16.99
CA GLU A 565 27.72 6.74 16.04
C GLU A 565 27.10 7.20 14.70
N LEU A 566 26.10 6.48 14.19
CA LEU A 566 25.34 6.88 13.02
C LEU A 566 24.58 8.20 13.24
N ALA A 567 23.99 8.40 14.43
CA ALA A 567 23.33 9.66 14.78
C ALA A 567 24.30 10.85 14.86
N SER A 568 25.50 10.66 15.41
CA SER A 568 26.53 11.73 15.50
C SER A 568 27.25 12.01 14.18
N ILE A 569 27.30 11.05 13.24
CA ILE A 569 27.64 11.31 11.83
C ILE A 569 26.58 12.21 11.17
N GLY A 570 25.32 12.13 11.62
CA GLY A 570 24.24 13.03 11.22
C GLY A 570 23.14 12.38 10.39
N PHE A 571 23.12 11.04 10.26
CA PHE A 571 22.01 10.31 9.64
C PHE A 571 20.67 10.59 10.33
N THR A 572 19.57 10.53 9.56
CA THR A 572 18.21 10.75 10.08
C THR A 572 17.31 9.54 9.87
N VAL A 573 17.65 8.65 8.93
CA VAL A 573 16.90 7.43 8.62
C VAL A 573 17.87 6.26 8.49
N ILE A 574 17.47 5.08 8.96
CA ILE A 574 18.17 3.81 8.70
C ILE A 574 17.23 2.77 8.09
N TRP A 575 17.67 2.11 7.02
CA TRP A 575 17.00 0.97 6.40
C TRP A 575 17.57 -0.34 6.99
N LEU A 576 16.72 -1.12 7.65
CA LEU A 576 17.05 -2.43 8.21
C LEU A 576 16.73 -3.55 7.20
N PRO A 577 17.45 -4.68 7.22
CA PRO A 577 17.20 -5.81 6.32
C PRO A 577 15.83 -6.48 6.60
N PRO A 578 15.35 -7.38 5.72
CA PRO A 578 14.04 -8.01 5.88
C PRO A 578 13.93 -8.76 7.23
N PRO A 579 12.93 -8.44 8.07
CA PRO A 579 12.87 -8.95 9.44
C PRO A 579 12.33 -10.38 9.55
N THR A 580 11.75 -10.91 8.48
CA THR A 580 10.95 -12.13 8.41
C THR A 580 11.79 -13.42 8.32
N GLU A 581 11.25 -14.53 8.83
CA GLU A 581 11.76 -15.88 8.57
C GLU A 581 11.70 -16.22 7.08
N SER A 582 12.82 -16.71 6.54
CA SER A 582 13.09 -16.77 5.11
C SER A 582 13.94 -17.97 4.75
N VAL A 583 13.66 -18.54 3.57
CA VAL A 583 14.42 -19.67 2.99
C VAL A 583 15.85 -19.25 2.63
N SER A 584 16.02 -18.03 2.10
CA SER A 584 17.34 -17.41 1.96
C SER A 584 17.73 -16.75 3.28
N PRO A 585 18.98 -16.91 3.75
CA PRO A 585 19.40 -16.36 5.03
C PRO A 585 19.47 -14.81 5.02
N GLN A 586 19.41 -14.17 3.85
CA GLN A 586 19.34 -12.72 3.67
C GLN A 586 17.92 -12.13 3.81
N GLY A 587 16.87 -12.94 3.95
CA GLY A 587 15.49 -12.46 4.14
C GLY A 587 14.67 -12.33 2.85
N TYR A 588 15.31 -12.22 1.68
CA TYR A 588 14.66 -12.04 0.36
C TYR A 588 13.95 -13.29 -0.22
N MET A 589 13.57 -14.25 0.62
CA MET A 589 12.69 -15.38 0.27
C MET A 589 11.73 -15.68 1.46
N PRO A 590 10.93 -14.68 1.89
CA PRO A 590 10.18 -14.70 3.15
C PRO A 590 9.09 -15.78 3.15
N LYS A 591 8.76 -16.32 4.32
CA LYS A 591 7.91 -17.51 4.43
C LYS A 591 6.67 -17.32 5.31
N ASP A 592 6.83 -17.14 6.63
CA ASP A 592 5.77 -16.71 7.53
C ASP A 592 6.00 -15.24 7.91
N LEU A 593 5.17 -14.34 7.36
CA LEU A 593 5.36 -12.90 7.48
C LEU A 593 5.33 -12.40 8.93
N TYR A 594 4.61 -13.10 9.83
CA TYR A 594 4.51 -12.73 11.24
C TYR A 594 5.62 -13.34 12.11
N ASN A 595 6.43 -14.27 11.57
CA ASN A 595 7.56 -14.86 12.27
C ASN A 595 8.83 -14.02 12.03
N LEU A 596 9.15 -13.11 12.94
CA LEU A 596 10.33 -12.22 12.82
C LEU A 596 11.62 -12.79 13.45
N ASN A 597 11.76 -14.11 13.47
CA ASN A 597 12.97 -14.80 13.94
C ASN A 597 13.90 -15.11 12.75
N SER A 598 14.45 -14.05 12.15
CA SER A 598 15.33 -14.15 10.98
C SER A 598 16.78 -14.47 11.37
N ARG A 599 17.67 -14.50 10.38
CA ARG A 599 19.12 -14.64 10.61
C ARG A 599 19.79 -13.35 11.11
N TYR A 600 19.07 -12.24 11.17
CA TYR A 600 19.57 -10.99 11.72
C TYR A 600 19.36 -10.88 13.24
N GLY A 601 18.42 -11.64 13.80
CA GLY A 601 18.13 -11.75 15.23
C GLY A 601 16.66 -12.12 15.46
N ASN A 602 16.23 -12.12 16.72
CA ASN A 602 14.83 -12.39 17.08
C ASN A 602 13.97 -11.10 17.17
N MET A 603 12.66 -11.27 17.34
CA MET A 603 11.67 -10.18 17.41
C MET A 603 11.92 -9.19 18.56
N ASP A 604 12.40 -9.64 19.73
CA ASP A 604 12.71 -8.75 20.86
C ASP A 604 14.03 -7.99 20.64
N GLU A 605 15.03 -8.65 20.04
CA GLU A 605 16.27 -8.00 19.59
C GLU A 605 15.98 -6.93 18.54
N LEU A 606 15.00 -7.15 17.66
CA LEU A 606 14.53 -6.16 16.69
C LEU A 606 13.78 -4.99 17.36
N LYS A 607 12.77 -5.27 18.20
CA LYS A 607 12.05 -4.22 18.97
C LYS A 607 13.04 -3.34 19.77
N TYR A 608 14.08 -3.94 20.38
CA TYR A 608 15.10 -3.19 21.12
C TYR A 608 16.02 -2.37 20.21
N LEU A 609 16.39 -2.88 19.03
CA LEU A 609 17.14 -2.13 18.02
C LEU A 609 16.37 -0.89 17.54
N VAL A 610 15.10 -1.05 17.17
CA VAL A 610 14.27 0.06 16.68
C VAL A 610 14.13 1.14 17.74
N LYS A 611 13.83 0.74 18.98
CA LYS A 611 13.81 1.66 20.13
C LYS A 611 15.14 2.40 20.31
N LYS A 612 16.29 1.71 20.16
CA LYS A 612 17.62 2.35 20.29
C LYS A 612 17.86 3.41 19.22
N PHE A 613 17.35 3.23 18.00
CA PHE A 613 17.42 4.28 16.97
C PHE A 613 16.51 5.47 17.27
N HIS A 614 15.28 5.23 17.74
CA HIS A 614 14.39 6.29 18.21
C HIS A 614 14.99 7.11 19.36
N GLU A 615 15.65 6.44 20.32
CA GLU A 615 16.37 7.09 21.44
C GLU A 615 17.53 8.01 20.99
N VAL A 616 17.98 7.93 19.73
CA VAL A 616 19.01 8.81 19.14
C VAL A 616 18.49 9.65 17.96
N GLY A 617 17.16 9.73 17.78
CA GLY A 617 16.52 10.56 16.77
C GLY A 617 16.56 10.02 15.34
N ILE A 618 16.94 8.75 15.14
CA ILE A 618 16.94 8.10 13.82
C ILE A 618 15.60 7.38 13.59
N LYS A 619 15.01 7.62 12.42
CA LYS A 619 13.83 6.94 11.90
C LYS A 619 14.19 5.60 11.27
N VAL A 620 13.34 4.59 11.40
CA VAL A 620 13.67 3.22 10.99
C VAL A 620 12.74 2.70 9.89
N LEU A 621 13.32 2.27 8.77
CA LEU A 621 12.61 1.60 7.68
C LEU A 621 12.78 0.10 7.76
N GLY A 622 11.68 -0.64 7.57
CA GLY A 622 11.71 -2.07 7.34
C GLY A 622 11.83 -2.38 5.85
N ASP A 623 12.63 -3.38 5.49
CA ASP A 623 12.63 -3.93 4.15
C ASP A 623 11.43 -4.88 3.98
N ALA A 624 10.49 -4.51 3.11
CA ALA A 624 9.25 -5.22 2.88
C ALA A 624 9.30 -5.97 1.53
N VAL A 625 9.55 -7.27 1.63
CA VAL A 625 9.56 -8.20 0.49
C VAL A 625 8.12 -8.66 0.23
N LEU A 626 7.47 -8.01 -0.75
CA LEU A 626 6.04 -8.16 -1.02
C LEU A 626 5.73 -9.03 -2.25
N ASN A 627 6.54 -8.92 -3.31
CA ASN A 627 6.26 -9.52 -4.62
C ASN A 627 6.13 -11.05 -4.60
N HIS A 628 6.95 -11.72 -3.78
CA HIS A 628 7.09 -13.18 -3.79
C HIS A 628 7.23 -13.72 -2.37
N ARG A 629 6.71 -14.92 -2.14
CA ARG A 629 6.68 -15.55 -0.81
C ARG A 629 6.84 -17.05 -0.92
N CYS A 630 7.65 -17.64 -0.06
CA CYS A 630 7.85 -19.08 0.04
C CYS A 630 6.67 -19.79 0.70
N ALA A 631 6.16 -20.82 0.03
CA ALA A 631 5.13 -21.70 0.58
C ALA A 631 5.66 -22.53 1.77
N HIS A 632 4.72 -23.04 2.58
CA HIS A 632 5.01 -23.93 3.71
C HIS A 632 4.97 -25.41 3.32
N TYR A 633 4.11 -25.76 2.37
CA TYR A 633 3.82 -27.14 2.00
C TYR A 633 3.73 -27.31 0.49
N GLN A 634 3.95 -28.54 0.02
CA GLN A 634 3.69 -28.94 -1.35
C GLN A 634 2.22 -29.34 -1.52
N ASN A 635 1.62 -28.98 -2.64
CA ASN A 635 0.32 -29.48 -3.05
C ASN A 635 0.41 -30.93 -3.57
N LYS A 636 -0.74 -31.49 -3.97
CA LYS A 636 -0.87 -32.87 -4.51
C LYS A 636 -0.01 -33.16 -5.76
N ASN A 637 0.46 -32.14 -6.48
CA ASN A 637 1.35 -32.26 -7.65
C ASN A 637 2.84 -32.17 -7.26
N GLY A 638 3.17 -31.93 -5.99
CA GLY A 638 4.53 -31.67 -5.52
C GLY A 638 4.98 -30.20 -5.62
N VAL A 639 4.06 -29.27 -5.91
CA VAL A 639 4.39 -27.85 -6.13
C VAL A 639 4.23 -27.04 -4.84
N TRP A 640 5.23 -26.21 -4.54
CA TRP A 640 5.31 -25.37 -3.34
C TRP A 640 4.42 -24.12 -3.48
N ASN A 641 3.10 -24.28 -3.30
CA ASN A 641 2.13 -23.18 -3.40
C ASN A 641 1.05 -23.16 -2.29
N ILE A 642 1.23 -23.92 -1.19
CA ILE A 642 0.36 -23.88 -0.01
C ILE A 642 1.11 -23.18 1.14
N PHE A 643 0.57 -22.06 1.62
CA PHE A 643 1.20 -21.25 2.66
C PHE A 643 0.81 -21.72 4.07
N GLY A 644 1.14 -20.90 5.07
CA GLY A 644 1.02 -21.23 6.49
C GLY A 644 1.55 -20.08 7.34
N GLY A 645 1.57 -20.28 8.66
CA GLY A 645 1.75 -19.19 9.62
C GLY A 645 0.42 -18.49 9.90
N TYR A 646 0.44 -17.18 10.14
CA TYR A 646 -0.79 -16.39 10.31
C TYR A 646 -1.53 -16.12 9.00
N LEU A 647 -0.81 -16.16 7.86
CA LEU A 647 -1.34 -15.96 6.52
C LEU A 647 -1.29 -17.27 5.74
N ASP A 648 -2.25 -18.16 5.99
CA ASP A 648 -2.36 -19.53 5.50
C ASP A 648 -3.05 -19.66 4.13
N TRP A 649 -2.67 -18.77 3.21
CA TRP A 649 -3.14 -18.74 1.83
C TRP A 649 -2.94 -20.06 1.06
N ASP A 650 -3.74 -20.27 0.01
CA ASP A 650 -3.57 -21.36 -0.96
C ASP A 650 -3.02 -20.84 -2.31
N ASP A 651 -3.09 -21.68 -3.33
CA ASP A 651 -2.64 -21.38 -4.70
C ASP A 651 -3.44 -20.26 -5.40
N SER A 652 -4.58 -19.80 -4.85
CA SER A 652 -5.28 -18.61 -5.35
C SER A 652 -4.60 -17.28 -5.03
N ALA A 653 -3.64 -17.27 -4.08
CA ALA A 653 -2.79 -16.11 -3.81
C ALA A 653 -1.57 -16.02 -4.73
N VAL A 654 -1.38 -17.00 -5.63
CA VAL A 654 -0.24 -17.09 -6.57
C VAL A 654 -0.72 -16.79 -7.98
N VAL A 655 0.06 -16.01 -8.74
CA VAL A 655 -0.27 -15.64 -10.12
C VAL A 655 -0.35 -16.87 -11.04
N SER A 656 -1.32 -16.85 -11.96
CA SER A 656 -1.65 -18.00 -12.83
C SER A 656 -0.67 -18.25 -13.97
N ASP A 657 0.17 -17.27 -14.29
CA ASP A 657 1.13 -17.27 -15.39
C ASP A 657 2.57 -17.66 -14.97
N ASP A 658 2.79 -18.00 -13.69
CA ASP A 658 4.04 -18.65 -13.27
C ASP A 658 3.92 -20.20 -13.37
N PRO A 659 4.51 -20.85 -14.39
CA PRO A 659 4.33 -22.27 -14.62
C PRO A 659 5.04 -23.15 -13.58
N HIS A 660 5.97 -22.60 -12.80
CA HIS A 660 6.72 -23.35 -11.78
C HIS A 660 5.89 -23.54 -10.51
N PHE A 661 5.07 -22.54 -10.16
CA PHE A 661 4.30 -22.51 -8.92
C PHE A 661 2.79 -22.75 -9.11
N GLN A 662 2.30 -22.88 -10.35
CA GLN A 662 0.94 -23.37 -10.68
C GLN A 662 -0.16 -22.61 -9.91
N GLY A 663 -0.13 -21.28 -9.98
CA GLY A 663 -1.11 -20.42 -9.31
C GLY A 663 -2.51 -20.50 -9.91
N ARG A 664 -3.49 -20.01 -9.14
CA ARG A 664 -4.91 -19.88 -9.51
C ARG A 664 -5.46 -18.47 -9.29
N GLY A 665 -4.60 -17.50 -8.99
CA GLY A 665 -4.96 -16.07 -9.05
C GLY A 665 -5.12 -15.59 -10.49
N ASN A 666 -5.10 -14.27 -10.67
CA ASN A 666 -5.04 -13.63 -11.97
C ASN A 666 -3.62 -13.72 -12.58
N THR A 667 -3.41 -13.13 -13.75
CA THR A 667 -2.06 -12.95 -14.33
C THR A 667 -1.23 -11.95 -13.52
N SER A 668 0.09 -12.00 -13.64
CA SER A 668 0.97 -11.03 -12.98
C SER A 668 0.68 -9.59 -13.45
N SER A 669 1.13 -8.63 -12.65
CA SER A 669 1.02 -7.19 -12.95
C SER A 669 2.40 -6.53 -13.11
N GLY A 670 3.41 -7.35 -13.39
CA GLY A 670 4.83 -7.02 -13.44
C GLY A 670 5.68 -8.30 -13.53
N ASP A 671 6.98 -8.15 -13.34
CA ASP A 671 7.98 -9.22 -13.52
C ASP A 671 7.86 -10.38 -12.51
N SER A 672 8.13 -11.61 -12.97
CA SER A 672 8.21 -12.79 -12.10
C SER A 672 9.61 -12.96 -11.47
N PHE A 673 9.66 -13.11 -10.15
CA PHE A 673 10.83 -13.64 -9.44
C PHE A 673 10.80 -15.18 -9.47
N HIS A 674 11.57 -15.81 -10.36
CA HIS A 674 11.44 -17.25 -10.66
C HIS A 674 11.80 -18.23 -9.53
N ALA A 675 12.37 -17.78 -8.41
CA ALA A 675 12.82 -18.68 -7.33
C ALA A 675 11.80 -18.88 -6.19
N ALA A 676 10.66 -18.17 -6.19
CA ALA A 676 9.59 -18.33 -5.22
C ALA A 676 8.21 -17.97 -5.84
N PRO A 677 7.09 -18.47 -5.30
CA PRO A 677 5.75 -18.10 -5.74
C PRO A 677 5.55 -16.56 -5.79
N ASN A 678 5.19 -16.07 -6.97
CA ASN A 678 4.85 -14.67 -7.21
C ASN A 678 3.40 -14.40 -6.79
N ILE A 679 3.17 -13.33 -6.03
CA ILE A 679 1.93 -13.10 -5.28
C ILE A 679 0.94 -12.25 -6.10
N ASP A 680 -0.33 -12.66 -6.11
CA ASP A 680 -1.38 -11.94 -6.81
C ASP A 680 -1.93 -10.77 -5.98
N HIS A 681 -1.24 -9.64 -6.07
CA HIS A 681 -1.66 -8.36 -5.49
C HIS A 681 -2.99 -7.80 -6.05
N SER A 682 -3.57 -8.40 -7.09
CA SER A 682 -4.91 -8.03 -7.57
C SER A 682 -6.04 -8.56 -6.65
N GLN A 683 -5.78 -9.62 -5.86
CA GLN A 683 -6.74 -10.15 -4.90
C GLN A 683 -6.94 -9.21 -3.71
N GLU A 684 -8.20 -8.94 -3.35
CA GLU A 684 -8.51 -8.07 -2.21
C GLU A 684 -8.09 -8.67 -0.86
N PHE A 685 -8.13 -10.01 -0.71
CA PHE A 685 -7.68 -10.65 0.53
C PHE A 685 -6.16 -10.52 0.70
N VAL A 686 -5.37 -10.74 -0.36
CA VAL A 686 -3.91 -10.51 -0.36
C VAL A 686 -3.59 -9.05 -0.02
N ARG A 687 -4.29 -8.08 -0.62
CA ARG A 687 -4.12 -6.66 -0.27
C ARG A 687 -4.46 -6.38 1.19
N LYS A 688 -5.61 -6.83 1.68
CA LYS A 688 -6.05 -6.64 3.07
C LYS A 688 -5.03 -7.20 4.06
N ASP A 689 -4.61 -8.44 3.86
CA ASP A 689 -3.72 -9.16 4.77
C ASP A 689 -2.32 -8.51 4.81
N LEU A 690 -1.81 -8.04 3.67
CA LEU A 690 -0.55 -7.29 3.60
C LEU A 690 -0.66 -5.89 4.22
N LYS A 691 -1.80 -5.19 4.08
CA LYS A 691 -2.07 -3.93 4.79
C LYS A 691 -2.07 -4.15 6.32
N GLU A 692 -2.76 -5.19 6.79
CA GLU A 692 -2.80 -5.56 8.22
C GLU A 692 -1.41 -5.93 8.75
N TRP A 693 -0.59 -6.65 7.98
CA TRP A 693 0.79 -6.98 8.34
C TRP A 693 1.71 -5.75 8.42
N LEU A 694 1.65 -4.84 7.45
CA LEU A 694 2.44 -3.59 7.48
C LEU A 694 2.03 -2.71 8.68
N CYS A 695 0.73 -2.59 8.96
CA CYS A 695 0.25 -1.86 10.13
C CYS A 695 0.69 -2.52 11.45
N TRP A 696 0.66 -3.85 11.51
CA TRP A 696 1.18 -4.62 12.64
C TRP A 696 2.68 -4.40 12.84
N LEU A 697 3.49 -4.41 11.78
CA LEU A 697 4.93 -4.11 11.84
C LEU A 697 5.21 -2.71 12.42
N ARG A 698 4.47 -1.67 11.99
CA ARG A 698 4.62 -0.33 12.57
C ARG A 698 4.26 -0.31 14.06
N LYS A 699 3.10 -0.87 14.41
CA LYS A 699 2.55 -0.85 15.76
C LYS A 699 3.38 -1.66 16.76
N GLU A 700 3.80 -2.86 16.39
CA GLU A 700 4.48 -3.79 17.28
C GLU A 700 6.00 -3.64 17.29
N ILE A 701 6.61 -3.33 16.15
CA ILE A 701 8.08 -3.23 16.04
C ILE A 701 8.55 -1.78 16.16
N GLY A 702 7.69 -0.80 15.84
CA GLY A 702 8.03 0.62 15.83
C GLY A 702 8.60 1.11 14.50
N TYR A 703 8.44 0.36 13.39
CA TYR A 703 8.89 0.83 12.09
C TYR A 703 8.21 2.15 11.69
N ASP A 704 9.02 3.14 11.35
CA ASP A 704 8.53 4.44 10.88
C ASP A 704 8.07 4.37 9.42
N GLY A 705 8.67 3.50 8.60
CA GLY A 705 8.34 3.36 7.18
C GLY A 705 9.05 2.19 6.48
N TRP A 706 9.18 2.28 5.15
CA TRP A 706 9.49 1.11 4.30
C TRP A 706 10.58 1.37 3.24
N ARG A 707 11.43 0.35 3.02
CA ARG A 707 12.02 0.07 1.70
C ARG A 707 11.20 -1.06 1.10
N LEU A 708 10.75 -0.90 -0.13
CA LEU A 708 9.92 -1.88 -0.84
C LEU A 708 10.79 -2.63 -1.85
N ASP A 709 10.85 -3.95 -1.70
CA ASP A 709 11.63 -4.85 -2.55
C ASP A 709 10.99 -5.04 -3.93
N PHE A 710 11.83 -5.15 -4.97
CA PHE A 710 11.46 -5.63 -6.31
C PHE A 710 10.11 -5.08 -6.86
N VAL A 711 9.89 -3.76 -6.73
CA VAL A 711 8.58 -3.14 -7.03
C VAL A 711 8.24 -3.05 -8.52
N ARG A 712 9.07 -3.61 -9.40
CA ARG A 712 8.75 -3.89 -10.82
C ARG A 712 7.93 -5.19 -10.98
N GLY A 713 7.88 -6.04 -9.96
CA GLY A 713 7.13 -7.31 -9.99
C GLY A 713 5.61 -7.18 -9.92
N PHE A 714 5.11 -6.05 -9.41
CA PHE A 714 3.68 -5.78 -9.26
C PHE A 714 3.33 -4.30 -9.46
N TRP A 715 2.07 -4.03 -9.82
CA TRP A 715 1.63 -2.68 -10.16
C TRP A 715 1.72 -1.68 -8.99
N GLY A 716 2.31 -0.51 -9.23
CA GLY A 716 2.54 0.54 -8.23
C GLY A 716 1.26 1.12 -7.60
N GLY A 717 0.08 0.93 -8.21
CA GLY A 717 -1.19 1.28 -7.57
C GLY A 717 -1.52 0.41 -6.35
N TYR A 718 -0.97 -0.80 -6.25
CA TYR A 718 -1.05 -1.59 -5.01
C TYR A 718 -0.11 -1.04 -3.93
N VAL A 719 1.02 -0.43 -4.33
CA VAL A 719 1.90 0.29 -3.40
C VAL A 719 1.21 1.51 -2.82
N LYS A 720 0.50 2.33 -3.61
CA LYS A 720 -0.38 3.41 -3.10
C LYS A 720 -1.28 2.89 -1.96
N ASP A 721 -1.99 1.80 -2.22
CA ASP A 721 -2.87 1.13 -1.28
C ASP A 721 -2.18 0.69 0.03
N TYR A 722 -0.93 0.22 -0.05
CA TYR A 722 -0.12 -0.16 1.13
C TYR A 722 0.40 1.06 1.90
N ILE A 723 0.80 2.13 1.21
CA ILE A 723 1.32 3.35 1.83
C ILE A 723 0.20 4.17 2.48
N GLU A 724 -0.97 4.27 1.85
CA GLU A 724 -2.14 4.93 2.44
C GLU A 724 -2.67 4.17 3.66
N ALA A 725 -2.76 2.83 3.60
CA ALA A 725 -3.22 2.04 4.74
C ALA A 725 -2.23 2.01 5.92
N SER A 726 -0.91 2.09 5.64
CA SER A 726 0.13 2.00 6.68
C SER A 726 0.74 3.34 7.11
N GLU A 727 0.35 4.47 6.52
CA GLU A 727 0.75 5.85 6.89
C GLU A 727 2.26 6.05 7.27
N PRO A 728 3.24 5.58 6.48
CA PRO A 728 4.64 5.62 6.85
C PRO A 728 5.23 7.04 6.77
N TYR A 729 6.20 7.32 7.63
CA TYR A 729 7.00 8.55 7.63
C TYR A 729 7.80 8.72 6.33
N PHE A 730 8.36 7.61 5.82
CA PHE A 730 9.17 7.57 4.61
C PHE A 730 9.01 6.22 3.89
N SER A 731 9.02 6.23 2.56
CA SER A 731 8.84 5.08 1.68
C SER A 731 9.70 5.23 0.43
N VAL A 732 10.47 4.20 0.11
CA VAL A 732 11.26 4.09 -1.13
C VAL A 732 11.08 2.72 -1.78
N GLY A 733 10.78 2.70 -3.07
CA GLY A 733 10.72 1.49 -3.88
C GLY A 733 11.99 1.25 -4.71
N GLU A 734 12.38 -0.01 -4.84
CA GLU A 734 13.45 -0.42 -5.74
C GLU A 734 12.92 -0.77 -7.14
N TYR A 735 12.69 0.27 -7.95
CA TYR A 735 12.44 0.10 -9.38
C TYR A 735 13.80 0.03 -10.11
N TRP A 736 14.44 -1.13 -10.08
CA TRP A 736 15.71 -1.36 -10.77
C TRP A 736 15.49 -2.01 -12.13
N ASP A 737 15.75 -1.26 -13.19
CA ASP A 737 15.68 -1.73 -14.56
C ASP A 737 16.99 -1.54 -15.34
N SER A 738 17.05 -2.10 -16.55
CA SER A 738 18.20 -1.94 -17.44
C SER A 738 18.22 -0.55 -18.10
N LEU A 739 19.38 0.10 -18.04
CA LEU A 739 19.67 1.31 -18.81
C LEU A 739 19.57 1.05 -20.33
N SER A 740 19.52 2.12 -21.11
CA SER A 740 19.68 2.05 -22.56
C SER A 740 21.17 1.91 -22.93
N TYR A 741 21.46 1.02 -23.89
CA TYR A 741 22.80 0.75 -24.41
C TYR A 741 22.80 0.60 -25.94
N THR A 742 23.66 1.36 -26.63
CA THR A 742 23.94 1.21 -28.06
C THR A 742 25.31 0.55 -28.26
N ASN A 743 25.37 -0.56 -29.01
CA ASN A 743 26.60 -1.32 -29.29
C ASN A 743 27.38 -1.79 -28.04
N GLY A 744 26.73 -1.88 -26.88
CA GLY A 744 27.34 -2.23 -25.59
C GLY A 744 27.85 -1.03 -24.77
N GLU A 745 27.77 0.19 -25.31
CA GLU A 745 28.07 1.43 -24.60
C GLU A 745 26.79 2.02 -23.98
N THR A 746 26.88 2.53 -22.73
CA THR A 746 25.77 3.23 -22.08
C THR A 746 25.39 4.47 -22.90
N ASP A 747 24.12 4.61 -23.27
CA ASP A 747 23.65 5.81 -23.98
C ASP A 747 23.73 7.05 -23.07
N HIS A 748 23.90 8.24 -23.64
CA HIS A 748 23.91 9.50 -22.87
C HIS A 748 22.49 9.88 -22.43
N ASN A 749 21.54 9.90 -23.36
CA ASN A 749 20.14 10.09 -23.03
C ASN A 749 19.61 8.81 -22.38
N GLN A 750 19.14 8.92 -21.13
CA GLN A 750 18.53 7.84 -20.35
C GLN A 750 17.08 8.19 -19.96
N ASP A 751 16.44 9.11 -20.69
CA ASP A 751 15.08 9.60 -20.42
C ASP A 751 14.07 8.46 -20.35
N ALA A 752 14.17 7.49 -21.27
CA ALA A 752 13.34 6.30 -21.25
C ALA A 752 13.48 5.48 -19.95
N HIS A 753 14.65 5.46 -19.31
CA HIS A 753 14.87 4.75 -18.04
C HIS A 753 14.30 5.55 -16.85
N ARG A 754 14.63 6.85 -16.73
CA ARG A 754 14.05 7.69 -15.67
C ARG A 754 12.53 7.84 -15.79
N GLN A 755 11.98 7.82 -17.01
CA GLN A 755 10.53 7.81 -17.24
C GLN A 755 9.86 6.58 -16.64
N ARG A 756 10.41 5.36 -16.80
CA ARG A 756 9.81 4.14 -16.21
C ARG A 756 9.75 4.19 -14.68
N ILE A 757 10.78 4.77 -14.04
CA ILE A 757 10.77 5.02 -12.59
C ILE A 757 9.71 6.07 -12.21
N ILE A 758 9.60 7.16 -12.97
CA ILE A 758 8.59 8.21 -12.78
C ILE A 758 7.16 7.68 -13.00
N ASP A 759 6.94 6.80 -13.98
CA ASP A 759 5.64 6.16 -14.22
C ASP A 759 5.25 5.23 -13.07
N TRP A 760 6.21 4.52 -12.48
CA TRP A 760 5.97 3.76 -11.25
C TRP A 760 5.64 4.68 -10.06
N ILE A 761 6.40 5.78 -9.86
CA ILE A 761 6.09 6.78 -8.82
C ILE A 761 4.67 7.35 -9.02
N ASN A 762 4.30 7.69 -10.25
CA ASN A 762 2.96 8.14 -10.63
C ASN A 762 1.89 7.08 -10.35
N ALA A 763 2.16 5.80 -10.60
CA ALA A 763 1.26 4.70 -10.22
C ALA A 763 1.07 4.60 -8.70
N THR A 764 2.06 4.97 -7.88
CA THR A 764 1.88 5.13 -6.41
C THR A 764 1.06 6.37 -6.01
N ASN A 765 0.52 7.14 -6.96
CA ASN A 765 -0.03 8.49 -6.76
C ASN A 765 1.00 9.43 -6.07
N GLY A 766 2.28 9.22 -6.36
CA GLY A 766 3.39 9.95 -5.73
C GLY A 766 3.52 9.74 -4.22
N THR A 767 2.91 8.70 -3.63
CA THR A 767 2.98 8.42 -2.18
C THR A 767 4.28 7.73 -1.75
N SER A 768 5.02 7.10 -2.68
CA SER A 768 6.37 6.59 -2.45
C SER A 768 7.43 7.35 -3.27
N SER A 769 8.67 7.35 -2.80
CA SER A 769 9.85 7.65 -3.63
C SER A 769 10.39 6.39 -4.30
N ALA A 770 11.37 6.52 -5.19
CA ALA A 770 12.13 5.41 -5.75
C ALA A 770 13.63 5.65 -5.66
N PHE A 771 14.42 4.57 -5.64
CA PHE A 771 15.87 4.66 -5.79
C PHE A 771 16.24 5.19 -7.19
N ASP A 772 17.13 6.19 -7.27
CA ASP A 772 17.58 6.77 -8.54
C ASP A 772 18.68 5.91 -9.18
N VAL A 773 18.25 4.75 -9.67
CA VAL A 773 19.08 3.77 -10.40
C VAL A 773 19.68 4.41 -11.66
N THR A 774 18.99 5.39 -12.27
CA THR A 774 19.50 6.18 -13.40
C THR A 774 20.76 6.96 -13.00
N THR A 775 20.71 7.73 -11.90
CA THR A 775 21.88 8.44 -11.36
C THR A 775 23.00 7.49 -10.97
N LYS A 776 22.72 6.36 -10.30
CA LYS A 776 23.71 5.31 -9.96
C LYS A 776 24.50 4.86 -11.20
N GLY A 777 23.80 4.50 -12.28
CA GLY A 777 24.43 3.98 -13.49
C GLY A 777 25.15 5.02 -14.35
N ILE A 778 24.64 6.26 -14.40
CA ILE A 778 25.32 7.36 -15.07
C ILE A 778 26.60 7.73 -14.30
N LEU A 779 26.55 7.83 -12.96
CA LEU A 779 27.75 8.07 -12.14
C LEU A 779 28.81 6.97 -12.29
N HIS A 780 28.40 5.69 -12.39
CA HIS A 780 29.33 4.60 -12.72
C HIS A 780 30.05 4.87 -14.05
N THR A 781 29.28 5.12 -15.12
CA THR A 781 29.83 5.38 -16.46
C THR A 781 30.77 6.60 -16.48
N VAL A 782 30.36 7.70 -15.83
CA VAL A 782 31.12 8.96 -15.72
C VAL A 782 32.49 8.76 -15.07
N LEU A 783 32.51 8.06 -13.92
CA LEU A 783 33.71 7.92 -13.09
C LEU A 783 34.67 6.83 -13.61
N GLU A 784 34.14 5.84 -14.32
CA GLU A 784 34.89 4.81 -15.03
C GLU A 784 35.58 5.36 -16.29
N LYS A 785 34.84 6.10 -17.14
CA LYS A 785 35.31 6.55 -18.46
C LYS A 785 35.92 7.96 -18.47
N CYS A 786 35.79 8.71 -17.38
CA CYS A 786 36.13 10.14 -17.31
C CYS A 786 35.33 10.94 -18.36
N GLU A 787 34.01 10.92 -18.18
CA GLU A 787 33.00 11.48 -19.10
C GLU A 787 32.00 12.37 -18.34
N TYR A 788 32.51 13.38 -17.64
CA TYR A 788 31.71 14.22 -16.73
C TYR A 788 30.62 15.05 -17.43
N TRP A 789 30.71 15.24 -18.75
CA TRP A 789 29.68 15.82 -19.62
C TRP A 789 28.33 15.08 -19.53
N ARG A 790 28.34 13.77 -19.26
CA ARG A 790 27.11 12.97 -19.09
C ARG A 790 26.26 13.41 -17.90
N LEU A 791 26.81 14.17 -16.95
CA LEU A 791 26.07 14.68 -15.77
C LEU A 791 25.20 15.92 -16.06
N SER A 792 25.12 16.34 -17.32
CA SER A 792 24.05 17.20 -17.83
C SER A 792 23.22 16.43 -18.86
N ASP A 793 21.90 16.61 -18.82
CA ASP A 793 21.03 16.33 -19.96
C ASP A 793 21.01 17.50 -20.95
N GLU A 794 20.26 17.33 -22.04
CA GLU A 794 20.06 18.31 -23.13
C GLU A 794 19.42 19.63 -22.67
N LYS A 795 18.82 19.66 -21.47
CA LYS A 795 18.15 20.83 -20.87
C LYS A 795 18.96 21.49 -19.76
N GLY A 796 20.23 21.11 -19.58
CA GLY A 796 21.09 21.64 -18.52
C GLY A 796 20.76 21.14 -17.12
N LYS A 797 19.96 20.06 -17.00
CA LYS A 797 19.56 19.46 -15.72
C LYS A 797 20.33 18.16 -15.44
N PRO A 798 20.36 17.67 -14.19
CA PRO A 798 20.85 16.34 -13.89
C PRO A 798 20.14 15.26 -14.74
N PRO A 799 20.83 14.21 -15.19
CA PRO A 799 20.29 13.24 -16.17
C PRO A 799 19.51 12.08 -15.53
N GLY A 800 19.51 11.96 -14.20
CA GLY A 800 18.75 10.94 -13.47
C GLY A 800 17.34 11.39 -13.09
N VAL A 801 16.70 10.64 -12.19
CA VAL A 801 15.37 10.98 -11.63
C VAL A 801 15.44 12.30 -10.86
N ILE A 802 16.58 12.61 -10.21
CA ILE A 802 16.84 13.92 -9.58
C ILE A 802 16.69 15.14 -10.50
N GLY A 803 16.80 14.99 -11.82
CA GLY A 803 16.62 16.11 -12.76
C GLY A 803 15.16 16.43 -13.08
N TRP A 804 14.25 15.49 -12.84
CA TRP A 804 12.82 15.62 -13.14
C TRP A 804 11.98 15.73 -11.87
N TRP A 805 12.22 14.85 -10.88
CA TRP A 805 11.47 14.86 -9.63
C TRP A 805 12.40 14.57 -8.43
N PRO A 806 13.26 15.52 -8.02
CA PRO A 806 14.22 15.30 -6.94
C PRO A 806 13.54 14.94 -5.62
N SER A 807 12.33 15.46 -5.35
CA SER A 807 11.55 15.07 -4.17
C SER A 807 10.94 13.67 -4.22
N ARG A 808 11.29 12.84 -5.22
CA ARG A 808 10.95 11.42 -5.32
C ARG A 808 12.16 10.52 -5.63
N ALA A 809 13.37 11.09 -5.65
CA ALA A 809 14.60 10.40 -6.00
C ALA A 809 15.48 10.13 -4.76
N VAL A 810 15.66 8.86 -4.42
CA VAL A 810 16.61 8.41 -3.40
C VAL A 810 17.93 8.06 -4.07
N THR A 811 18.89 8.97 -4.01
CA THR A 811 20.19 8.81 -4.69
C THR A 811 21.12 7.90 -3.90
N PHE A 812 21.82 7.00 -4.59
CA PHE A 812 22.77 6.07 -3.97
C PHE A 812 23.93 5.79 -4.93
N ILE A 813 25.10 5.43 -4.39
CA ILE A 813 26.23 4.96 -5.20
C ILE A 813 26.42 3.43 -5.12
N GLU A 814 25.87 2.79 -4.09
CA GLU A 814 26.01 1.36 -3.84
C GLU A 814 24.90 0.86 -2.89
N ASN A 815 24.40 -0.36 -3.08
CA ASN A 815 23.52 -1.07 -2.14
C ASN A 815 24.12 -2.48 -1.82
N HIS A 816 23.32 -3.40 -1.25
CA HIS A 816 23.79 -4.76 -0.93
C HIS A 816 23.98 -5.68 -2.15
N ASP A 817 23.33 -5.39 -3.27
CA ASP A 817 23.39 -6.20 -4.51
C ASP A 817 24.43 -5.66 -5.49
N THR A 818 24.40 -4.36 -5.74
CA THR A 818 25.34 -3.69 -6.64
C THR A 818 26.75 -3.79 -6.06
N GLY A 819 26.90 -3.62 -4.74
CA GLY A 819 28.14 -3.72 -4.00
C GLY A 819 28.28 -5.00 -3.19
N SER A 820 28.94 -4.88 -2.03
CA SER A 820 29.16 -5.98 -1.08
C SER A 820 29.76 -7.24 -1.73
N THR A 821 29.42 -8.43 -1.23
CA THR A 821 29.89 -9.72 -1.77
C THR A 821 29.20 -10.15 -3.07
N GLN A 822 27.91 -9.81 -3.28
CA GLN A 822 27.24 -10.01 -4.59
C GLN A 822 28.01 -9.28 -5.71
N GLY A 823 28.03 -7.96 -5.66
CA GLY A 823 28.80 -7.13 -6.57
C GLY A 823 28.27 -7.06 -8.00
N HIS A 824 26.96 -7.16 -8.19
CA HIS A 824 26.34 -7.20 -9.52
C HIS A 824 26.61 -5.93 -10.35
N TRP A 825 26.90 -4.79 -9.70
CA TRP A 825 27.19 -3.52 -10.38
C TRP A 825 28.07 -2.58 -9.53
N ARG A 826 29.23 -3.10 -9.08
CA ARG A 826 30.11 -2.40 -8.13
C ARG A 826 30.50 -1.02 -8.65
N PHE A 827 30.44 -0.02 -7.78
CA PHE A 827 30.87 1.34 -8.12
C PHE A 827 32.40 1.37 -8.42
N PRO A 828 32.89 2.24 -9.33
CA PRO A 828 34.31 2.28 -9.67
C PRO A 828 35.22 2.48 -8.45
N SER A 829 36.13 1.55 -8.20
CA SER A 829 36.88 1.53 -6.93
C SER A 829 37.88 2.70 -6.83
N GLY A 830 37.95 3.30 -5.64
CA GLY A 830 38.76 4.49 -5.38
C GLY A 830 38.18 5.78 -5.99
N LYS A 831 36.88 5.77 -6.33
CA LYS A 831 36.04 6.90 -6.78
C LYS A 831 34.77 7.06 -5.94
N GLU A 832 34.58 6.25 -4.90
CA GLU A 832 33.41 6.24 -4.02
C GLU A 832 33.18 7.62 -3.39
N MET A 833 34.25 8.28 -2.96
CA MET A 833 34.17 9.65 -2.41
C MET A 833 33.79 10.71 -3.44
N THR A 834 34.14 10.54 -4.72
CA THR A 834 33.68 11.43 -5.80
C THR A 834 32.17 11.25 -6.04
N GLY A 835 31.67 10.00 -5.94
CA GLY A 835 30.23 9.71 -5.97
C GLY A 835 29.48 10.26 -4.76
N TYR A 836 30.04 10.17 -3.55
CA TYR A 836 29.46 10.78 -2.35
C TYR A 836 29.48 12.30 -2.39
N ALA A 837 30.54 12.93 -2.92
CA ALA A 837 30.59 14.37 -3.12
C ALA A 837 29.46 14.85 -4.04
N TYR A 838 29.05 14.07 -5.04
CA TYR A 838 27.84 14.30 -5.82
C TYR A 838 26.58 14.13 -4.95
N ILE A 839 26.24 12.91 -4.54
CA ILE A 839 24.90 12.65 -3.95
C ILE A 839 24.63 13.39 -2.64
N LEU A 840 25.65 13.70 -1.82
CA LEU A 840 25.47 14.43 -0.56
C LEU A 840 25.38 15.95 -0.73
N THR A 841 25.84 16.52 -1.85
CA THR A 841 25.66 17.96 -2.15
C THR A 841 24.41 18.23 -2.99
N HIS A 842 23.94 17.25 -3.76
CA HIS A 842 22.86 17.44 -4.74
C HIS A 842 21.45 17.33 -4.13
N PRO A 843 20.41 17.76 -4.88
CA PRO A 843 19.01 17.45 -4.57
C PRO A 843 18.72 15.94 -4.56
N GLY A 844 17.52 15.56 -4.14
CA GLY A 844 17.18 14.18 -3.79
C GLY A 844 17.48 13.82 -2.32
N THR A 845 17.18 12.59 -1.95
CA THR A 845 17.44 12.02 -0.60
C THR A 845 18.63 11.06 -0.69
N PRO A 846 19.83 11.43 -0.20
CA PRO A 846 21.00 10.56 -0.31
C PRO A 846 20.93 9.34 0.62
N SER A 847 21.27 8.19 0.06
CA SER A 847 21.47 6.91 0.75
C SER A 847 22.95 6.55 0.76
N VAL A 848 23.46 6.18 1.93
CA VAL A 848 24.86 5.83 2.17
C VAL A 848 24.96 4.37 2.61
N PHE A 849 25.84 3.62 1.95
CA PHE A 849 26.00 2.19 2.16
C PHE A 849 26.82 1.84 3.42
N TYR A 850 26.42 0.77 4.12
CA TYR A 850 27.03 0.32 5.37
C TYR A 850 28.56 0.16 5.26
N ASP A 851 29.01 -0.60 4.26
CA ASP A 851 30.43 -0.95 4.10
C ASP A 851 31.30 0.28 3.85
N HIS A 852 30.73 1.37 3.33
CA HIS A 852 31.45 2.63 3.10
C HIS A 852 31.55 3.48 4.37
N ILE A 853 30.54 3.49 5.25
CA ILE A 853 30.61 4.15 6.56
C ILE A 853 31.57 3.44 7.51
N PHE A 854 31.61 2.10 7.50
CA PHE A 854 32.53 1.33 8.34
C PHE A 854 33.86 1.04 7.63
N SER A 855 34.37 2.04 6.92
CA SER A 855 35.65 2.03 6.19
C SER A 855 36.48 3.30 6.43
N HIS A 856 37.59 3.45 5.71
CA HIS A 856 38.41 4.67 5.71
C HIS A 856 37.64 5.93 5.23
N ASN A 857 36.58 5.77 4.42
CA ASN A 857 35.79 6.87 3.88
C ASN A 857 34.91 7.59 4.94
N LYS A 858 34.74 7.00 6.13
CA LYS A 858 33.86 7.50 7.21
C LYS A 858 33.98 9.01 7.46
N THR A 859 35.20 9.51 7.63
CA THR A 859 35.47 10.89 8.04
C THR A 859 35.11 11.89 6.95
N GLU A 860 35.37 11.56 5.68
CA GLU A 860 35.00 12.41 4.55
C GLU A 860 33.48 12.40 4.34
N ILE A 861 32.82 11.23 4.42
CA ILE A 861 31.36 11.13 4.34
C ILE A 861 30.68 11.94 5.45
N ALA A 862 31.15 11.84 6.70
CA ALA A 862 30.63 12.65 7.81
C ALA A 862 30.83 14.16 7.59
N SER A 863 31.94 14.55 6.95
CA SER A 863 32.21 15.96 6.59
C SER A 863 31.24 16.46 5.51
N LEU A 864 30.92 15.63 4.51
CA LEU A 864 29.92 15.92 3.48
C LEU A 864 28.50 15.99 4.06
N ILE A 865 28.13 15.08 4.97
CA ILE A 865 26.84 15.12 5.69
C ILE A 865 26.72 16.40 6.54
N SER A 866 27.79 16.78 7.25
CA SER A 866 27.85 18.05 7.99
C SER A 866 27.65 19.27 7.08
N LEU A 867 28.28 19.27 5.89
CA LEU A 867 28.12 20.33 4.89
C LEU A 867 26.68 20.40 4.36
N ARG A 868 26.07 19.26 4.02
CA ARG A 868 24.66 19.20 3.60
C ARG A 868 23.73 19.82 4.64
N LYS A 869 23.89 19.41 5.90
CA LYS A 869 23.01 19.83 7.00
C LYS A 869 23.17 21.31 7.36
N ARG A 870 24.40 21.85 7.42
CA ARG A 870 24.62 23.27 7.79
C ARG A 870 24.20 24.28 6.73
N ASN A 871 24.18 23.89 5.45
CA ASN A 871 23.60 24.69 4.36
C ASN A 871 22.08 24.47 4.20
N GLY A 872 21.50 23.54 4.96
CA GLY A 872 20.09 23.17 4.85
C GLY A 872 19.73 22.66 3.46
N ILE A 873 20.57 21.84 2.83
CA ILE A 873 20.29 21.22 1.51
C ILE A 873 19.30 20.06 1.70
N HIS A 874 18.23 20.05 0.90
CA HIS A 874 17.10 19.13 0.99
C HIS A 874 16.74 18.50 -0.37
N CYS A 875 15.81 17.55 -0.37
CA CYS A 875 15.36 16.84 -1.59
C CYS A 875 14.65 17.73 -2.64
N ARG A 876 14.50 19.03 -2.37
CA ARG A 876 13.94 20.06 -3.28
C ARG A 876 14.88 21.24 -3.50
N SER A 877 16.15 21.15 -3.06
CA SER A 877 17.13 22.19 -3.32
C SER A 877 17.26 22.46 -4.82
N THR A 878 17.53 23.71 -5.19
CA THR A 878 17.76 24.08 -6.59
C THR A 878 19.15 23.63 -7.04
N ILE A 879 19.33 23.40 -8.34
CA ILE A 879 20.64 23.08 -8.92
C ILE A 879 20.83 23.77 -10.26
N GLN A 880 21.97 24.45 -10.41
CA GLN A 880 22.44 25.03 -11.66
C GLN A 880 23.75 24.35 -12.05
N ILE A 881 23.76 23.65 -13.18
CA ILE A 881 25.00 23.07 -13.73
C ILE A 881 25.79 24.21 -14.38
N SER A 882 26.96 24.53 -13.81
CA SER A 882 27.85 25.58 -14.31
C SER A 882 28.89 25.05 -15.30
N LYS A 883 29.21 23.75 -15.22
CA LYS A 883 30.20 23.11 -16.09
C LYS A 883 29.94 21.60 -16.21
N ALA A 884 29.99 21.07 -17.43
CA ALA A 884 29.90 19.63 -17.70
C ALA A 884 30.76 19.30 -18.94
N GLU A 885 32.07 19.11 -18.73
CA GLU A 885 33.06 18.83 -19.77
C GLU A 885 33.64 17.42 -19.63
N ARG A 886 34.65 17.05 -20.43
CA ARG A 886 35.24 15.70 -20.36
C ARG A 886 35.72 15.31 -18.98
N ASP A 887 36.52 16.16 -18.35
CA ASP A 887 37.30 15.87 -17.14
C ASP A 887 36.81 16.63 -15.89
N VAL A 888 35.73 17.41 -16.01
CA VAL A 888 35.17 18.19 -14.90
C VAL A 888 33.67 18.39 -15.02
N TYR A 889 32.97 18.18 -13.90
CA TYR A 889 31.61 18.65 -13.65
C TYR A 889 31.64 19.65 -12.49
N ALA A 890 30.87 20.74 -12.59
CA ALA A 890 30.63 21.66 -11.49
C ALA A 890 29.21 22.21 -11.49
N ALA A 891 28.60 22.30 -10.31
CA ALA A 891 27.23 22.78 -10.11
C ALA A 891 27.10 23.62 -8.84
N ILE A 892 26.12 24.53 -8.84
CA ILE A 892 25.73 25.38 -7.72
C ILE A 892 24.41 24.83 -7.15
N ILE A 893 24.31 24.71 -5.83
CA ILE A 893 23.12 24.23 -5.11
C ILE A 893 22.64 25.30 -4.13
N ASP A 894 21.36 25.66 -4.22
CA ASP A 894 20.68 26.71 -3.44
C ASP A 894 21.37 28.10 -3.40
N GLU A 895 22.29 28.38 -4.33
CA GLU A 895 23.25 29.50 -4.25
C GLU A 895 24.16 29.50 -2.98
N LYS A 896 24.15 28.40 -2.20
CA LYS A 896 24.92 28.25 -0.95
C LYS A 896 26.19 27.42 -1.11
N VAL A 897 26.18 26.45 -2.02
CA VAL A 897 27.27 25.48 -2.20
C VAL A 897 27.63 25.37 -3.67
N VAL A 898 28.92 25.39 -3.98
CA VAL A 898 29.44 24.94 -5.28
C VAL A 898 30.17 23.64 -5.09
N VAL A 899 29.81 22.61 -5.86
CA VAL A 899 30.51 21.33 -5.92
C VAL A 899 31.20 21.18 -7.27
N LYS A 900 32.42 20.67 -7.24
CA LYS A 900 33.20 20.26 -8.40
C LYS A 900 33.68 18.84 -8.22
N ILE A 901 33.56 18.04 -9.27
CA ILE A 901 34.13 16.69 -9.36
C ILE A 901 34.88 16.49 -10.67
N GLY A 902 35.85 15.58 -10.66
CA GLY A 902 36.76 15.29 -11.76
C GLY A 902 38.13 15.96 -11.62
N PRO A 903 39.14 15.46 -12.35
CA PRO A 903 40.52 15.97 -12.29
C PRO A 903 40.70 17.34 -12.98
N GLY A 904 39.80 17.74 -13.88
CA GLY A 904 39.88 19.01 -14.61
C GLY A 904 39.76 20.25 -13.72
N HIS A 905 40.05 21.43 -14.28
CA HIS A 905 40.04 22.70 -13.54
C HIS A 905 38.71 23.47 -13.66
N PHE A 906 38.34 24.11 -12.56
CA PHE A 906 37.20 25.01 -12.40
C PHE A 906 37.44 25.89 -11.14
N GLU A 907 37.02 27.15 -11.20
CA GLU A 907 36.85 28.04 -10.03
C GLU A 907 35.37 28.47 -9.96
N PRO A 908 34.79 28.65 -8.75
CA PRO A 908 33.47 29.25 -8.60
C PRO A 908 33.33 30.62 -9.31
N PRO A 909 32.15 30.94 -9.84
CA PRO A 909 31.94 32.18 -10.58
C PRO A 909 32.16 33.41 -9.70
N ARG A 910 32.85 34.41 -10.25
CA ARG A 910 33.15 35.68 -9.57
C ARG A 910 31.95 36.61 -9.71
N GLY A 911 31.23 36.84 -8.60
CA GLY A 911 29.99 37.63 -8.57
C GLY A 911 29.77 38.31 -7.23
N SER A 912 28.50 38.49 -6.84
CA SER A 912 28.09 39.03 -5.54
C SER A 912 28.48 38.12 -4.36
N LEU A 913 28.35 36.80 -4.53
CA LEU A 913 28.67 35.80 -3.54
C LEU A 913 30.18 35.55 -3.45
N LYS A 914 30.71 35.47 -2.22
CA LYS A 914 32.12 35.15 -1.94
C LYS A 914 32.26 33.69 -1.56
N TRP A 915 32.88 32.90 -2.42
CA TRP A 915 33.07 31.47 -2.25
C TRP A 915 34.34 31.15 -1.43
N SER A 916 34.20 30.35 -0.38
CA SER A 916 35.31 29.84 0.43
C SER A 916 35.44 28.32 0.29
N LEU A 917 36.65 27.79 0.10
CA LEU A 917 36.86 26.35 -0.06
C LEU A 917 36.62 25.65 1.28
N ALA A 918 35.62 24.79 1.33
CA ALA A 918 35.12 24.16 2.55
C ALA A 918 35.59 22.71 2.71
N ILE A 919 35.57 21.92 1.62
CA ILE A 919 36.04 20.53 1.60
C ILE A 919 36.82 20.29 0.30
N LYS A 920 37.92 19.54 0.39
CA LYS A 920 38.71 19.09 -0.76
C LYS A 920 39.19 17.66 -0.50
N GLY A 921 39.03 16.81 -1.51
CA GLY A 921 39.52 15.43 -1.50
C GLY A 921 40.06 15.02 -2.88
N LYS A 922 40.09 13.72 -3.14
CA LYS A 922 40.58 13.17 -4.41
C LYS A 922 39.55 13.38 -5.52
N ASP A 923 39.93 14.13 -6.54
CA ASP A 923 39.08 14.49 -7.69
C ASP A 923 37.75 15.19 -7.29
N TYR A 924 37.68 15.85 -6.13
CA TYR A 924 36.53 16.67 -5.74
C TYR A 924 36.89 17.87 -4.85
N GLU A 925 36.20 18.99 -5.06
CA GLU A 925 36.37 20.27 -4.35
C GLU A 925 34.99 20.90 -4.12
N ILE A 926 34.75 21.45 -2.92
CA ILE A 926 33.44 22.02 -2.53
C ILE A 926 33.68 23.36 -1.83
N TRP A 927 32.95 24.38 -2.27
CA TRP A 927 32.96 25.72 -1.70
C TRP A 927 31.61 26.06 -1.08
N GLU A 928 31.63 26.88 -0.03
CA GLU A 928 30.44 27.45 0.60
C GLU A 928 30.38 28.96 0.31
N ALA A 929 29.17 29.50 0.19
CA ALA A 929 28.92 30.92 0.10
C ALA A 929 29.14 31.56 1.48
N SER A 930 29.98 32.59 1.54
CA SER A 930 30.00 33.48 2.70
C SER A 930 28.69 34.28 2.69
N GLN A 931 27.89 34.18 3.76
CA GLN A 931 26.78 35.12 3.96
C GLN A 931 27.34 36.57 4.05
N PRO A 932 26.63 37.56 3.49
CA PRO A 932 27.09 38.95 3.43
C PRO A 932 27.09 39.67 4.79
#